data_AF-A0A8T4F164-F1
#
_entry.id   AF-A0A8T4F164-F1
#
_cell.length_a   1.000
_cell.length_b   1.000
_cell.length_c   1.000
_cell.angle_alpha   90.00
_cell.angle_beta   90.00
_cell.angle_gamma   90.00
#
_symmetry.space_group_name_H-M   'P 1'
#
loop_
_entity.id
_entity.type
_entity.pdbx_description
1 polymer ?
#
loop_
_entity_poly.entity_id
_entity_poly.type
_entity_poly.pdbx_seq_one_letter_code
_entity_poly.pdbx_strand_id
1 'polypeptide(L)'
;MGRWLSSLRRLGIGLVAAVAVLMFLGAGAANAIPVGGGEGDPPPDDCVAATTGNLTVSPSTVTVGQSVTLNWDVDQIPGCTVWKHIEGPPFWGASVSNSGGSSAVLNTEGKTNWALTVTGPLGNVYTLDTASVTVQPQAGPPAVFSKTPLSVVTAQEASPVSNRSGVWTDVPGLSTAVSAQTGSNLTATVSAEVYTQNTVWFRVLVDSGVTAPSDVAYKLDGADYDGTRSFTFGRENLAAGRHIVRVQWYTNAGTSARVGKRTLTVSTDAAGTSAGRLYHQATESSWLTKTTSTWENVPDLTRAITTGGTSDLKITFSGQTTNGSGAFYARAVVDGVPGEDVLYGAAGVPGGARSYVFVRKGVGAGTHTVSIQWYSDGGSILLSDRAMTVFTTPASAADGGLTTSVWQGAPTTINAGSFTTLGNIGGAFTTYSGGTNVDVTVGLEVRSTARALLRVLVDGVPVNPADVTLSDSIGGFRGQSYTFAAKNIKPGTHQVQVQIQAWSGTTFVGDRTLAVTFSQRPGTDFAQPFRSLRPRTGMNVPVVAICFDPGRAGHAPPSLGYLRNMHEGNDGGRSAKGWFQENTGGQVTYAAPTYIGCADGNWLAAPAGRTGTWYWDTGNFPLMWQDALTAADPYIDYRALDLNGDHVISGDEAVIEIIRPQNEPYGTLRGATATLDGVSTSVDLLDLYLSSAVDTSTRAWNVGLIAHEASHLLLGTADMYWGTTTRPGRYSVMDDHTRASHLDPFHKLKLGFVTPNVVEINKWTTATVSLNAVESSQEITILYDPARADKEYFILENRSPSTGGALNYDAFVNGGIAVWHIIEDTATQDQFPPSGGSDIQSGDWGRKGVRLLAVLGSGSSLTLPWADGSATGIRVTAKSSSQAAVPVEIAKI
;
A
#
# COMPACT_ATOMS: atom_id res chain seq x y z
N MET A 1 31.29 44.68 19.11
CA MET A 1 30.68 44.87 17.78
C MET A 1 29.49 43.92 17.68
N GLY A 2 28.31 44.26 17.15
CA GLY A 2 27.75 45.57 16.81
C GLY A 2 26.21 45.43 16.76
N ARG A 3 25.46 46.36 17.37
CA ARG A 3 23.98 46.40 17.35
C ARG A 3 23.49 47.35 16.24
N TRP A 4 22.18 47.31 15.93
CA TRP A 4 21.24 48.41 15.58
C TRP A 4 20.21 47.93 14.51
N LEU A 5 18.96 48.41 14.45
CA LEU A 5 18.04 48.94 15.48
C LEU A 5 16.57 48.78 14.99
N SER A 6 15.57 49.18 15.78
CA SER A 6 14.13 48.92 15.55
C SER A 6 13.24 50.18 15.51
N SER A 7 11.93 50.00 15.22
CA SER A 7 10.83 50.99 15.27
C SER A 7 10.76 51.97 14.07
N LEU A 8 9.63 52.60 13.70
CA LEU A 8 8.46 53.05 14.48
C LEU A 8 7.09 52.88 13.73
N ARG A 9 5.97 53.11 14.42
CA ARG A 9 4.57 53.00 13.92
C ARG A 9 4.01 54.33 13.36
N ARG A 10 3.03 54.28 12.44
CA ARG A 10 1.74 55.03 12.53
C ARG A 10 0.69 54.56 11.51
N LEU A 11 -0.56 55.03 11.69
CA LEU A 11 -1.76 54.59 10.96
C LEU A 11 -1.95 55.33 9.62
N GLY A 12 -2.71 54.70 8.71
CA GLY A 12 -3.35 55.36 7.56
C GLY A 12 -4.44 54.48 6.94
N ILE A 13 -5.67 55.00 6.81
CA ILE A 13 -6.79 54.34 6.11
C ILE A 13 -6.88 54.97 4.71
N GLY A 14 -7.11 54.16 3.67
CA GLY A 14 -7.32 54.64 2.29
C GLY A 14 -7.73 53.50 1.36
N LEU A 15 -8.59 53.78 0.37
CA LEU A 15 -9.27 52.76 -0.44
C LEU A 15 -9.24 53.12 -1.95
N VAL A 16 -8.90 52.14 -2.79
CA VAL A 16 -9.32 52.01 -4.22
C VAL A 16 -8.77 52.98 -5.28
N ALA A 17 -8.79 52.48 -6.54
CA ALA A 17 -8.70 53.17 -7.86
C ALA A 17 -7.35 53.16 -8.63
N ALA A 18 -7.27 52.15 -9.50
CA ALA A 18 -6.65 52.03 -10.84
C ALA A 18 -6.16 53.28 -11.62
N VAL A 19 -5.27 53.04 -12.60
CA VAL A 19 -5.51 53.24 -14.05
C VAL A 19 -4.43 52.52 -14.90
N ALA A 20 -4.74 52.17 -16.16
CA ALA A 20 -3.89 51.38 -17.09
C ALA A 20 -3.11 52.24 -18.12
N VAL A 21 -2.23 51.62 -18.93
CA VAL A 21 -1.65 52.14 -20.19
C VAL A 21 -0.93 51.00 -20.97
N LEU A 22 -0.70 50.99 -22.30
CA LEU A 22 -1.54 51.32 -23.48
C LEU A 22 -0.80 51.02 -24.83
N MET A 23 -1.54 50.85 -25.94
CA MET A 23 -1.09 50.84 -27.37
C MET A 23 -0.21 49.65 -27.83
N PHE A 24 0.01 49.31 -29.12
CA PHE A 24 -0.27 49.83 -30.49
C PHE A 24 -0.50 48.60 -31.44
N LEU A 25 -0.98 48.57 -32.70
CA LEU A 25 -1.50 49.45 -33.80
C LEU A 25 -2.54 48.56 -34.59
N GLY A 26 -3.23 48.88 -35.70
CA GLY A 26 -3.28 50.02 -36.65
C GLY A 26 -2.69 49.68 -38.05
N ALA A 27 -3.28 50.02 -39.22
CA ALA A 27 -4.59 50.63 -39.53
C ALA A 27 -4.93 50.56 -41.06
N GLY A 28 -6.21 50.64 -41.46
CA GLY A 28 -6.69 50.81 -42.86
C GLY A 28 -7.68 49.70 -43.33
N ALA A 29 -8.71 49.95 -44.17
CA ALA A 29 -9.17 51.15 -44.87
C ALA A 29 -10.72 51.26 -44.87
N ALA A 30 -11.30 52.36 -45.38
CA ALA A 30 -12.69 52.78 -45.06
C ALA A 30 -13.64 52.96 -46.26
N ASN A 31 -14.95 52.99 -45.97
CA ASN A 31 -16.00 53.71 -46.72
C ASN A 31 -17.19 54.05 -45.78
N ALA A 32 -18.17 54.85 -46.23
CA ALA A 32 -18.77 55.90 -45.37
C ALA A 32 -20.25 55.77 -44.96
N ILE A 33 -20.54 56.24 -43.73
CA ILE A 33 -21.66 57.13 -43.29
C ILE A 33 -23.10 56.72 -43.70
N PRO A 34 -23.97 56.41 -42.73
CA PRO A 34 -24.83 57.45 -42.15
C PRO A 34 -24.80 57.55 -40.61
N VAL A 35 -25.30 58.67 -40.08
CA VAL A 35 -25.36 58.98 -38.64
C VAL A 35 -26.79 58.81 -38.12
N GLY A 36 -26.98 58.10 -36.99
CA GLY A 36 -28.27 58.09 -36.31
C GLY A 36 -28.37 57.11 -35.15
N GLY A 37 -28.94 57.57 -34.02
CA GLY A 37 -29.30 56.74 -32.88
C GLY A 37 -28.15 56.40 -31.92
N GLY A 38 -28.37 56.62 -30.63
CA GLY A 38 -27.59 55.94 -29.60
C GLY A 38 -28.35 54.70 -29.17
N GLU A 39 -27.75 53.52 -29.32
CA GLU A 39 -28.23 52.31 -28.67
C GLU A 39 -27.82 52.42 -27.18
N GLY A 40 -28.81 52.37 -26.29
CA GLY A 40 -28.52 52.13 -24.87
C GLY A 40 -28.14 50.66 -24.68
N ASP A 41 -27.43 50.35 -23.60
CA ASP A 41 -27.12 48.97 -23.25
C ASP A 41 -28.40 48.11 -23.26
N PRO A 42 -28.36 46.88 -23.82
CA PRO A 42 -29.50 45.99 -23.73
C PRO A 42 -29.85 45.80 -22.25
N PRO A 43 -31.14 45.87 -21.86
CA PRO A 43 -31.51 45.74 -20.47
C PRO A 43 -30.99 44.40 -19.92
N PRO A 44 -30.51 44.36 -18.66
CA PRO A 44 -30.09 43.11 -18.04
C PRO A 44 -31.19 42.05 -18.11
N ASP A 45 -30.78 40.77 -18.09
CA ASP A 45 -31.70 39.63 -18.11
C ASP A 45 -32.36 39.45 -16.72
N ASP A 46 -33.09 40.48 -16.28
CA ASP A 46 -33.74 40.64 -14.97
C ASP A 46 -34.65 39.43 -14.67
N CYS A 47 -35.21 38.83 -15.71
CA CYS A 47 -35.98 37.60 -15.64
C CYS A 47 -35.23 36.43 -15.00
N VAL A 48 -33.93 36.29 -15.25
CA VAL A 48 -33.12 35.23 -14.62
C VAL A 48 -32.56 35.70 -13.29
N ALA A 49 -32.09 36.96 -13.22
CA ALA A 49 -31.49 37.53 -12.01
C ALA A 49 -32.46 37.64 -10.82
N ALA A 50 -33.77 37.71 -11.08
CA ALA A 50 -34.81 37.77 -10.05
C ALA A 50 -35.78 36.55 -10.06
N THR A 51 -35.49 35.50 -10.83
CA THR A 51 -36.08 34.17 -10.57
C THR A 51 -35.43 33.57 -9.32
N THR A 52 -36.21 32.92 -8.44
CA THR A 52 -35.67 32.23 -7.26
C THR A 52 -36.07 30.75 -7.25
N GLY A 53 -35.37 29.94 -6.46
CA GLY A 53 -35.68 28.51 -6.35
C GLY A 53 -35.03 27.86 -5.14
N ASN A 54 -35.41 26.61 -4.91
CA ASN A 54 -35.00 25.79 -3.77
C ASN A 54 -34.79 24.35 -4.27
N LEU A 55 -33.71 23.69 -3.86
CA LEU A 55 -33.41 22.30 -4.18
C LEU A 55 -33.09 21.53 -2.89
N THR A 56 -33.99 20.61 -2.52
CA THR A 56 -33.83 19.74 -1.35
C THR A 56 -33.54 18.31 -1.77
N VAL A 57 -32.79 17.58 -0.94
CA VAL A 57 -32.60 16.12 -1.09
C VAL A 57 -32.86 15.42 0.24
N SER A 58 -33.59 14.30 0.20
CA SER A 58 -33.90 13.49 1.37
C SER A 58 -33.87 11.99 1.02
N PRO A 59 -33.15 11.14 1.78
CA PRO A 59 -32.28 11.49 2.90
C PRO A 59 -31.00 12.24 2.46
N SER A 60 -30.39 13.01 3.37
CA SER A 60 -29.08 13.65 3.16
C SER A 60 -27.89 12.72 3.50
N THR A 61 -28.16 11.50 3.96
CA THR A 61 -27.18 10.41 4.06
C THR A 61 -27.87 9.08 3.76
N VAL A 62 -27.29 8.30 2.85
CA VAL A 62 -27.81 7.00 2.36
C VAL A 62 -26.66 6.01 2.21
N THR A 63 -26.95 4.75 1.89
CA THR A 63 -25.95 3.75 1.46
C THR A 63 -26.01 3.51 -0.05
N VAL A 64 -24.92 3.00 -0.64
CA VAL A 64 -24.89 2.60 -2.06
C VAL A 64 -26.09 1.69 -2.39
N GLY A 65 -26.77 1.99 -3.50
CA GLY A 65 -27.98 1.30 -3.96
C GLY A 65 -29.30 1.79 -3.35
N GLN A 66 -29.28 2.71 -2.38
CA GLN A 66 -30.50 3.37 -1.88
C GLN A 66 -30.92 4.55 -2.75
N SER A 67 -32.23 4.83 -2.75
CA SER A 67 -32.83 6.00 -3.38
C SER A 67 -32.83 7.21 -2.46
N VAL A 68 -32.36 8.35 -2.95
CA VAL A 68 -32.79 9.67 -2.46
C VAL A 68 -33.98 10.17 -3.28
N THR A 69 -34.76 11.09 -2.72
CA THR A 69 -35.69 11.94 -3.48
C THR A 69 -35.19 13.37 -3.44
N LEU A 70 -35.01 13.95 -4.63
CA LEU A 70 -34.84 15.39 -4.81
C LEU A 70 -36.23 16.01 -4.92
N ASN A 71 -36.43 17.18 -4.31
CA ASN A 71 -37.60 18.02 -4.58
C ASN A 71 -37.12 19.44 -4.86
N TRP A 72 -37.67 20.05 -5.89
CA TRP A 72 -37.34 21.42 -6.30
C TRP A 72 -38.60 22.28 -6.40
N ASP A 73 -38.40 23.58 -6.24
CA ASP A 73 -39.38 24.62 -6.53
C ASP A 73 -38.68 25.84 -7.16
N VAL A 74 -39.37 26.54 -8.05
CA VAL A 74 -38.85 27.68 -8.82
C VAL A 74 -39.94 28.72 -8.98
N ASP A 75 -39.82 29.81 -8.23
CA ASP A 75 -40.67 30.99 -8.34
C ASP A 75 -40.17 31.85 -9.51
N GLN A 76 -40.84 31.68 -10.65
CA GLN A 76 -40.56 32.35 -11.91
C GLN A 76 -41.47 33.57 -12.06
N ILE A 77 -40.87 34.74 -12.26
CA ILE A 77 -41.60 36.00 -12.44
C ILE A 77 -42.65 35.87 -13.58
N PRO A 78 -43.92 36.23 -13.33
CA PRO A 78 -44.97 36.19 -14.35
C PRO A 78 -44.61 37.02 -15.60
N GLY A 79 -44.61 36.37 -16.77
CA GLY A 79 -44.26 36.98 -18.06
C GLY A 79 -42.82 36.73 -18.51
N CYS A 80 -41.92 36.35 -17.61
CA CYS A 80 -40.56 35.93 -17.98
C CYS A 80 -40.54 34.53 -18.60
N THR A 81 -39.54 34.24 -19.43
CA THR A 81 -39.29 32.90 -19.99
C THR A 81 -37.88 32.45 -19.59
N VAL A 82 -37.79 31.39 -18.78
CA VAL A 82 -36.53 30.75 -18.39
C VAL A 82 -36.66 29.22 -18.45
N TRP A 83 -35.61 28.55 -18.91
CA TRP A 83 -35.53 27.08 -18.93
C TRP A 83 -34.85 26.60 -17.64
N LYS A 84 -35.48 25.68 -16.90
CA LYS A 84 -34.95 25.14 -15.63
C LYS A 84 -34.32 23.79 -15.86
N HIS A 85 -33.15 23.54 -15.28
CA HIS A 85 -32.39 22.30 -15.41
C HIS A 85 -31.87 21.85 -14.04
N ILE A 86 -31.65 20.54 -13.86
CA ILE A 86 -30.91 20.02 -12.71
C ILE A 86 -29.60 19.40 -13.22
N GLU A 87 -28.50 19.96 -12.74
CA GLU A 87 -27.17 19.38 -12.94
C GLU A 87 -26.86 18.34 -11.87
N GLY A 88 -26.18 17.26 -12.27
CA GLY A 88 -25.83 16.12 -11.42
C GLY A 88 -26.64 14.84 -11.69
N PRO A 89 -26.23 13.67 -11.17
CA PRO A 89 -26.76 12.37 -11.59
C PRO A 89 -28.14 12.05 -11.00
N PRO A 90 -29.11 11.48 -11.73
CA PRO A 90 -29.07 11.07 -13.15
C PRO A 90 -29.61 12.15 -14.11
N PHE A 91 -29.83 13.38 -13.65
CA PHE A 91 -30.48 14.44 -14.42
C PHE A 91 -29.59 15.00 -15.54
N TRP A 92 -28.31 15.27 -15.25
CA TRP A 92 -27.31 15.68 -16.24
C TRP A 92 -27.77 16.82 -17.19
N GLY A 93 -28.38 17.86 -16.62
CA GLY A 93 -28.92 18.99 -17.38
C GLY A 93 -30.34 18.76 -17.92
N ALA A 94 -31.04 17.69 -17.51
CA ALA A 94 -32.44 17.48 -17.87
C ALA A 94 -33.34 18.63 -17.40
N SER A 95 -34.23 19.07 -18.29
CA SER A 95 -35.17 20.16 -18.01
C SER A 95 -36.27 19.74 -17.03
N VAL A 96 -36.67 20.65 -16.14
CA VAL A 96 -37.67 20.40 -15.10
C VAL A 96 -38.82 21.41 -15.10
N SER A 97 -39.96 20.99 -14.54
CA SER A 97 -41.11 21.86 -14.21
C SER A 97 -40.74 22.84 -13.09
N ASN A 98 -41.53 23.90 -12.88
CA ASN A 98 -41.28 24.88 -11.81
C ASN A 98 -41.12 24.21 -10.44
N SER A 99 -42.11 23.42 -10.04
CA SER A 99 -42.02 22.51 -8.90
C SER A 99 -42.05 21.06 -9.34
N GLY A 100 -41.45 20.19 -8.54
CA GLY A 100 -41.45 18.75 -8.80
C GLY A 100 -40.60 17.96 -7.81
N GLY A 101 -40.64 16.64 -7.95
CA GLY A 101 -39.79 15.73 -7.21
C GLY A 101 -39.47 14.49 -8.03
N SER A 102 -38.28 13.93 -7.82
CA SER A 102 -37.79 12.76 -8.55
C SER A 102 -36.79 11.98 -7.70
N SER A 103 -36.81 10.65 -7.79
CA SER A 103 -35.93 9.79 -7.00
C SER A 103 -34.71 9.34 -7.80
N ALA A 104 -33.53 9.45 -7.19
CA ALA A 104 -32.25 9.03 -7.75
C ALA A 104 -31.67 7.88 -6.91
N VAL A 105 -31.34 6.75 -7.55
CA VAL A 105 -30.61 5.64 -6.90
C VAL A 105 -29.11 5.89 -7.07
N LEU A 106 -28.36 5.86 -5.97
CA LEU A 106 -26.96 6.28 -5.94
C LEU A 106 -26.04 5.07 -5.80
N ASN A 107 -25.30 4.78 -6.88
CA ASN A 107 -24.48 3.57 -6.99
C ASN A 107 -22.99 3.79 -6.71
N THR A 108 -22.60 4.99 -6.27
CA THR A 108 -21.22 5.41 -6.03
C THR A 108 -21.11 5.98 -4.62
N GLU A 109 -20.08 5.55 -3.87
CA GLU A 109 -19.76 6.10 -2.54
C GLU A 109 -19.27 7.55 -2.63
N GLY A 110 -19.44 8.32 -1.55
CA GLY A 110 -18.93 9.69 -1.42
C GLY A 110 -20.03 10.74 -1.48
N LYS A 111 -19.67 11.98 -1.82
CA LYS A 111 -20.60 13.12 -1.80
C LYS A 111 -21.14 13.44 -3.19
N THR A 112 -22.40 13.09 -3.44
CA THR A 112 -23.12 13.53 -4.65
C THR A 112 -23.71 14.92 -4.41
N ASN A 113 -23.53 15.83 -5.37
CA ASN A 113 -24.07 17.18 -5.35
C ASN A 113 -24.96 17.41 -6.59
N TRP A 114 -25.94 18.29 -6.46
CA TRP A 114 -26.78 18.78 -7.55
C TRP A 114 -26.88 20.29 -7.51
N ALA A 115 -27.10 20.91 -8.67
CA ALA A 115 -27.40 22.32 -8.80
C ALA A 115 -28.70 22.51 -9.61
N LEU A 116 -29.64 23.27 -9.06
CA LEU A 116 -30.83 23.72 -9.77
C LEU A 116 -30.45 24.99 -10.51
N THR A 117 -30.50 24.97 -11.84
CA THR A 117 -30.07 26.08 -12.69
C THR A 117 -31.21 26.59 -13.57
N VAL A 118 -31.12 27.86 -13.96
CA VAL A 118 -32.00 28.50 -14.94
C VAL A 118 -31.20 29.17 -16.04
N THR A 119 -31.69 29.03 -17.28
CA THR A 119 -31.12 29.64 -18.47
C THR A 119 -32.08 30.70 -19.02
N GLY A 120 -31.57 31.91 -19.26
CA GLY A 120 -32.33 33.01 -19.87
C GLY A 120 -32.34 32.99 -21.41
N PRO A 121 -33.16 33.83 -22.06
CA PRO A 121 -33.25 33.94 -23.53
C PRO A 121 -31.90 34.22 -24.22
N LEU A 122 -30.96 34.83 -23.50
CA LEU A 122 -29.61 35.15 -23.99
C LEU A 122 -28.59 34.01 -23.77
N GLY A 123 -29.01 32.85 -23.24
CA GLY A 123 -28.14 31.70 -22.96
C GLY A 123 -27.35 31.79 -21.65
N ASN A 124 -27.55 32.85 -20.85
CA ASN A 124 -26.92 33.00 -19.54
C ASN A 124 -27.49 32.00 -18.54
N VAL A 125 -26.63 31.22 -17.87
CA VAL A 125 -27.00 30.19 -16.89
C VAL A 125 -26.71 30.68 -15.47
N TYR A 126 -27.69 30.58 -14.57
CA TYR A 126 -27.59 30.96 -13.17
C TYR A 126 -27.97 29.77 -12.27
N THR A 127 -27.23 29.54 -11.19
CA THR A 127 -27.59 28.55 -10.16
C THR A 127 -28.52 29.20 -9.13
N LEU A 128 -29.68 28.60 -8.90
CA LEU A 128 -30.65 29.04 -7.88
C LEU A 128 -30.31 28.44 -6.51
N ASP A 129 -30.04 27.14 -6.45
CA ASP A 129 -29.75 26.42 -5.21
C ASP A 129 -28.96 25.12 -5.47
N THR A 130 -28.35 24.55 -4.43
CA THR A 130 -27.55 23.31 -4.50
C THR A 130 -27.87 22.33 -3.37
N ALA A 131 -28.18 21.09 -3.73
CA ALA A 131 -28.40 19.99 -2.78
C ALA A 131 -27.20 19.04 -2.73
N SER A 132 -27.02 18.32 -1.62
CA SER A 132 -26.04 17.24 -1.57
C SER A 132 -26.36 16.14 -0.55
N VAL A 133 -25.89 14.94 -0.84
CA VAL A 133 -26.04 13.73 -0.02
C VAL A 133 -24.69 13.06 0.17
N THR A 134 -24.49 12.45 1.33
CA THR A 134 -23.35 11.54 1.55
C THR A 134 -23.81 10.10 1.35
N VAL A 135 -23.25 9.43 0.36
CA VAL A 135 -23.44 7.99 0.10
C VAL A 135 -22.36 7.23 0.85
N GLN A 136 -22.76 6.51 1.89
CA GLN A 136 -21.95 5.55 2.62
C GLN A 136 -21.80 4.27 1.79
N PRO A 137 -20.72 3.47 1.97
CA PRO A 137 -20.61 2.17 1.33
C PRO A 137 -21.82 1.30 1.71
N GLN A 138 -22.30 0.47 0.78
CA GLN A 138 -23.26 -0.57 1.15
C GLN A 138 -22.57 -1.49 2.15
N ALA A 139 -23.15 -1.62 3.35
CA ALA A 139 -22.71 -2.62 4.31
C ALA A 139 -22.90 -4.00 3.65
N GLY A 140 -21.79 -4.62 3.24
CA GLY A 140 -21.81 -5.96 2.67
C GLY A 140 -22.48 -6.95 3.63
N PRO A 141 -23.03 -8.07 3.13
CA PRO A 141 -23.52 -9.12 4.01
C PRO A 141 -22.40 -9.46 5.01
N PRO A 142 -22.64 -9.40 6.33
CA PRO A 142 -21.57 -9.35 7.32
C PRO A 142 -20.75 -10.65 7.26
N ALA A 143 -19.66 -10.60 6.51
CA ALA A 143 -18.71 -11.68 6.38
C ALA A 143 -18.22 -12.00 7.79
N VAL A 144 -18.44 -13.24 8.23
CA VAL A 144 -18.22 -13.65 9.62
C VAL A 144 -16.72 -13.90 9.85
N PHE A 145 -15.95 -12.82 9.73
CA PHE A 145 -14.54 -12.70 10.11
C PHE A 145 -14.43 -12.68 11.64
N SER A 146 -14.94 -13.71 12.32
CA SER A 146 -14.90 -13.87 13.77
C SER A 146 -13.57 -14.44 14.29
N LYS A 147 -12.51 -14.36 13.47
CA LYS A 147 -11.16 -14.84 13.75
C LYS A 147 -10.20 -13.67 13.58
N THR A 148 -9.40 -13.40 14.61
CA THR A 148 -8.27 -12.47 14.64
C THR A 148 -7.39 -12.66 13.39
N PRO A 149 -7.37 -11.72 12.42
CA PRO A 149 -6.51 -11.84 11.25
C PRO A 149 -5.03 -11.70 11.66
N LEU A 150 -4.23 -12.73 11.35
CA LEU A 150 -2.78 -12.74 11.54
C LEU A 150 -2.07 -12.86 10.19
N SER A 151 -1.49 -11.76 9.73
CA SER A 151 -0.56 -11.78 8.59
C SER A 151 0.88 -11.87 9.10
N VAL A 152 1.68 -12.77 8.51
CA VAL A 152 3.08 -12.97 8.88
C VAL A 152 3.98 -12.88 7.65
N VAL A 153 4.77 -11.83 7.58
CA VAL A 153 5.71 -11.56 6.50
C VAL A 153 7.11 -11.86 7.00
N THR A 154 7.83 -12.69 6.27
CA THR A 154 9.29 -12.80 6.38
C THR A 154 9.86 -12.44 5.03
N ALA A 155 10.81 -11.50 5.00
CA ALA A 155 11.52 -11.24 3.77
C ALA A 155 12.31 -12.50 3.39
N GLN A 156 12.34 -12.84 2.10
CA GLN A 156 13.13 -13.98 1.60
C GLN A 156 14.57 -13.89 2.11
N GLU A 157 15.11 -15.01 2.60
CA GLU A 157 16.49 -15.05 3.10
C GLU A 157 17.47 -14.73 1.97
N ALA A 158 18.10 -13.57 2.09
CA ALA A 158 19.01 -12.97 1.14
C ALA A 158 20.01 -12.08 1.90
N SER A 159 20.99 -11.54 1.17
CA SER A 159 21.89 -10.51 1.71
C SER A 159 21.11 -9.36 2.38
N PRO A 160 21.66 -8.74 3.45
CA PRO A 160 21.09 -7.52 4.01
C PRO A 160 20.86 -6.47 2.93
N VAL A 161 19.63 -5.98 2.81
CA VAL A 161 19.29 -4.89 1.88
C VAL A 161 19.78 -3.57 2.48
N SER A 162 20.12 -2.58 1.64
CA SER A 162 20.55 -1.23 2.08
C SER A 162 19.38 -0.24 2.03
N ASN A 163 19.42 0.81 2.86
CA ASN A 163 18.50 1.94 2.77
C ASN A 163 19.04 3.05 1.86
N ARG A 164 18.16 3.97 1.46
CA ARG A 164 18.56 5.30 0.95
C ARG A 164 18.66 6.29 2.11
N SER A 165 19.72 7.07 2.14
CA SER A 165 20.01 8.02 3.22
C SER A 165 19.16 9.29 3.09
N GLY A 166 18.89 9.99 4.18
CA GLY A 166 18.19 11.28 4.15
C GLY A 166 16.68 11.21 3.88
N VAL A 167 16.12 10.05 3.54
CA VAL A 167 14.70 9.84 3.21
C VAL A 167 14.09 8.66 3.95
N TRP A 168 12.78 8.71 4.13
CA TRP A 168 11.98 7.57 4.57
C TRP A 168 11.68 6.65 3.39
N THR A 169 12.21 5.42 3.40
CA THR A 169 11.96 4.41 2.35
C THR A 169 11.26 3.18 2.90
N ASP A 170 10.49 2.48 2.08
CA ASP A 170 9.87 1.19 2.43
C ASP A 170 10.96 0.12 2.60
N VAL A 171 10.97 -0.62 3.72
CA VAL A 171 11.93 -1.69 3.95
C VAL A 171 11.58 -2.89 3.05
N PRO A 172 12.46 -3.30 2.11
CA PRO A 172 12.11 -4.31 1.11
C PRO A 172 11.62 -5.63 1.72
N GLY A 173 10.40 -6.06 1.36
CA GLY A 173 9.80 -7.29 1.88
C GLY A 173 9.17 -7.19 3.28
N LEU A 174 9.01 -5.98 3.86
CA LEU A 174 8.26 -5.76 5.10
C LEU A 174 6.98 -4.94 4.87
N SER A 175 6.05 -5.51 4.10
CA SER A 175 4.69 -4.98 3.95
C SER A 175 3.69 -6.10 3.72
N THR A 176 2.40 -5.83 3.96
CA THR A 176 1.29 -6.77 3.76
C THR A 176 -0.05 -6.02 3.73
N ALA A 177 -1.14 -6.73 3.45
CA ALA A 177 -2.48 -6.30 3.82
C ALA A 177 -2.99 -7.06 5.05
N VAL A 178 -3.89 -6.43 5.80
CA VAL A 178 -4.78 -7.11 6.76
C VAL A 178 -6.22 -6.62 6.57
N SER A 179 -7.19 -7.38 7.07
CA SER A 179 -8.56 -6.90 7.19
C SER A 179 -8.86 -6.47 8.62
N ALA A 180 -9.80 -5.54 8.79
CA ALA A 180 -10.27 -5.09 10.09
C ALA A 180 -11.80 -4.93 10.10
N GLN A 181 -12.39 -5.02 11.30
CA GLN A 181 -13.76 -4.58 11.57
C GLN A 181 -13.72 -3.14 12.12
N THR A 182 -14.79 -2.36 11.99
CA THR A 182 -14.88 -1.02 12.58
C THR A 182 -14.60 -1.07 14.09
N GLY A 183 -13.68 -0.24 14.57
CA GLY A 183 -13.24 -0.24 15.97
C GLY A 183 -12.22 -1.33 16.31
N SER A 184 -11.59 -1.97 15.32
CA SER A 184 -10.45 -2.87 15.57
C SER A 184 -9.20 -2.09 15.91
N ASN A 185 -8.38 -2.68 16.77
CA ASN A 185 -6.99 -2.28 16.95
C ASN A 185 -6.10 -3.11 16.02
N LEU A 186 -5.00 -2.51 15.57
CA LEU A 186 -3.94 -3.15 14.79
C LEU A 186 -2.63 -3.05 15.55
N THR A 187 -1.84 -4.11 15.54
CA THR A 187 -0.43 -4.07 15.94
C THR A 187 0.46 -4.65 14.84
N ALA A 188 1.64 -4.05 14.71
CA ALA A 188 2.68 -4.44 13.77
C ALA A 188 3.98 -4.62 14.54
N THR A 189 4.39 -5.87 14.75
CA THR A 189 5.68 -6.18 15.37
C THR A 189 6.74 -6.36 14.29
N VAL A 190 7.74 -5.49 14.32
CA VAL A 190 8.90 -5.55 13.41
C VAL A 190 10.07 -6.10 14.21
N SER A 191 10.66 -7.20 13.73
CA SER A 191 11.90 -7.78 14.28
C SER A 191 12.94 -7.92 13.17
N ALA A 192 14.19 -7.47 13.38
CA ALA A 192 15.19 -7.47 12.31
C ALA A 192 16.65 -7.43 12.80
N GLU A 193 17.60 -7.84 11.95
CA GLU A 193 19.04 -7.59 12.13
C GLU A 193 19.45 -6.25 11.50
N VAL A 194 19.99 -5.30 12.27
CA VAL A 194 20.32 -3.94 11.78
C VAL A 194 21.84 -3.72 11.77
N TYR A 195 22.38 -3.31 10.62
CA TYR A 195 23.82 -3.14 10.37
C TYR A 195 24.16 -1.70 9.97
N THR A 196 24.63 -0.89 10.92
CA THR A 196 25.28 0.42 10.69
C THR A 196 25.94 0.95 11.97
N GLN A 197 26.95 1.81 11.85
CA GLN A 197 27.52 2.55 12.97
C GLN A 197 26.66 3.76 13.41
N ASN A 198 25.63 4.12 12.64
CA ASN A 198 24.80 5.31 12.86
C ASN A 198 23.44 4.95 13.51
N THR A 199 22.65 5.96 13.85
CA THR A 199 21.25 5.77 14.22
C THR A 199 20.41 5.40 12.99
N VAL A 200 19.49 4.45 13.16
CA VAL A 200 18.45 4.09 12.18
C VAL A 200 17.10 4.24 12.84
N TRP A 201 16.20 4.97 12.20
CA TRP A 201 14.83 5.13 12.63
C TRP A 201 13.93 4.17 11.85
N PHE A 202 12.94 3.58 12.51
CA PHE A 202 11.89 2.76 11.90
C PHE A 202 10.53 3.35 12.23
N ARG A 203 9.57 3.24 11.31
CA ARG A 203 8.15 3.50 11.55
C ARG A 203 7.28 2.50 10.81
N VAL A 204 6.01 2.43 11.17
CA VAL A 204 5.00 1.70 10.43
C VAL A 204 3.96 2.66 9.86
N LEU A 205 3.56 2.44 8.61
CA LEU A 205 2.43 3.08 7.97
C LEU A 205 1.27 2.09 7.88
N VAL A 206 0.06 2.58 8.16
CA VAL A 206 -1.21 1.92 7.89
C VAL A 206 -2.00 2.85 6.97
N ASP A 207 -2.23 2.44 5.73
CA ASP A 207 -2.91 3.25 4.69
C ASP A 207 -2.24 4.62 4.47
N SER A 208 -0.90 4.65 4.52
CA SER A 208 -0.05 5.85 4.50
C SER A 208 -0.10 6.73 5.75
N GLY A 209 -1.05 6.51 6.66
CA GLY A 209 -1.07 7.14 7.98
C GLY A 209 -0.09 6.46 8.94
N VAL A 210 0.73 7.25 9.63
CA VAL A 210 1.75 6.72 10.56
C VAL A 210 1.08 6.08 11.79
N THR A 211 1.64 4.99 12.31
CA THR A 211 1.27 4.35 13.58
C THR A 211 1.67 5.17 14.80
N ALA A 212 1.25 4.74 15.99
CA ALA A 212 1.92 5.10 17.24
C ALA A 212 2.94 3.99 17.64
N PRO A 213 4.13 4.33 18.16
CA PRO A 213 4.75 5.65 18.03
C PRO A 213 5.05 5.99 16.57
N SER A 214 5.12 7.29 16.27
CA SER A 214 5.30 7.83 14.90
C SER A 214 6.63 7.44 14.26
N ASP A 215 7.72 7.41 15.01
CA ASP A 215 8.90 6.61 14.71
C ASP A 215 9.59 6.11 16.00
N VAL A 216 10.64 5.31 15.82
CA VAL A 216 11.54 4.85 16.88
C VAL A 216 12.96 4.83 16.31
N ALA A 217 13.93 5.36 17.04
CA ALA A 217 15.37 5.14 16.85
C ALA A 217 15.71 3.66 17.14
N TYR A 218 15.39 2.83 16.15
CA TYR A 218 15.36 1.37 16.21
C TYR A 218 16.75 0.78 16.51
N LYS A 219 17.81 1.39 15.97
CA LYS A 219 19.20 1.21 16.43
C LYS A 219 19.81 2.59 16.66
N LEU A 220 20.58 2.77 17.74
CA LEU A 220 21.41 3.97 17.97
C LEU A 220 22.83 3.79 17.41
N ASP A 221 23.56 4.90 17.37
CA ASP A 221 24.98 4.97 17.00
C ASP A 221 25.87 4.07 17.88
N GLY A 222 26.98 3.58 17.30
CA GLY A 222 27.91 2.68 17.97
C GLY A 222 28.55 1.66 17.03
N ALA A 223 28.61 0.39 17.45
CA ALA A 223 29.11 -0.70 16.61
C ALA A 223 28.24 -0.89 15.35
N ASP A 224 28.84 -1.35 14.23
CA ASP A 224 28.10 -1.68 13.00
C ASP A 224 27.00 -2.70 13.28
N TYR A 225 27.31 -3.70 14.10
CA TYR A 225 26.36 -4.72 14.49
C TYR A 225 26.49 -5.09 15.97
N ASP A 226 25.36 -5.24 16.65
CA ASP A 226 25.25 -5.55 18.07
C ASP A 226 23.98 -6.38 18.40
N GLY A 227 23.50 -7.18 17.46
CA GLY A 227 22.34 -8.07 17.59
C GLY A 227 21.02 -7.53 17.06
N THR A 228 20.00 -8.39 17.04
CA THR A 228 18.65 -8.04 16.55
C THR A 228 17.99 -6.90 17.34
N ARG A 229 17.08 -6.21 16.67
CA ARG A 229 16.16 -5.22 17.23
C ARG A 229 14.72 -5.71 17.04
N SER A 230 13.83 -5.27 17.91
CA SER A 230 12.40 -5.59 17.83
C SER A 230 11.56 -4.51 18.49
N PHE A 231 10.42 -4.15 17.88
CA PHE A 231 9.47 -3.18 18.42
C PHE A 231 8.06 -3.47 17.90
N THR A 232 7.04 -3.25 18.73
CA THR A 232 5.62 -3.35 18.36
C THR A 232 4.99 -1.97 18.24
N PHE A 233 4.66 -1.59 17.01
CA PHE A 233 3.86 -0.41 16.66
C PHE A 233 2.37 -0.76 16.65
N GLY A 234 1.49 0.23 16.62
CA GLY A 234 0.05 -0.02 16.47
C GLY A 234 -0.80 1.19 16.10
N ARG A 235 -2.07 0.92 15.82
CA ARG A 235 -3.09 1.92 15.50
C ARG A 235 -4.43 1.46 16.04
N GLU A 236 -5.07 2.27 16.87
CA GLU A 236 -6.39 1.97 17.41
C GLU A 236 -7.52 2.41 16.46
N ASN A 237 -8.72 1.87 16.68
CA ASN A 237 -9.98 2.32 16.08
C ASN A 237 -9.97 2.41 14.54
N LEU A 238 -9.48 1.36 13.87
CA LEU A 238 -9.56 1.24 12.41
C LEU A 238 -11.02 1.24 11.91
N ALA A 239 -11.19 1.66 10.66
CA ALA A 239 -12.43 1.43 9.92
C ALA A 239 -12.64 -0.08 9.66
N ALA A 240 -13.82 -0.46 9.17
CA ALA A 240 -13.96 -1.76 8.51
C ALA A 240 -13.32 -1.72 7.13
N GLY A 241 -12.68 -2.82 6.71
CA GLY A 241 -12.16 -2.97 5.36
C GLY A 241 -10.78 -3.64 5.30
N ARG A 242 -10.05 -3.36 4.22
CA ARG A 242 -8.65 -3.75 4.01
C ARG A 242 -7.75 -2.58 4.41
N HIS A 243 -6.68 -2.90 5.13
CA HIS A 243 -5.62 -1.95 5.49
C HIS A 243 -4.28 -2.44 4.95
N ILE A 244 -3.50 -1.53 4.36
CA ILE A 244 -2.15 -1.81 3.86
C ILE A 244 -1.13 -1.37 4.91
N VAL A 245 -0.29 -2.31 5.35
CA VAL A 245 0.75 -2.08 6.36
C VAL A 245 2.13 -2.13 5.72
N ARG A 246 2.96 -1.11 6.00
CA ARG A 246 4.33 -1.00 5.49
C ARG A 246 5.29 -0.59 6.59
N VAL A 247 6.44 -1.24 6.68
CA VAL A 247 7.56 -0.74 7.50
C VAL A 247 8.40 0.21 6.66
N GLN A 248 8.72 1.38 7.22
CA GLN A 248 9.70 2.30 6.65
C GLN A 248 10.90 2.49 7.58
N TRP A 249 12.03 2.83 7.00
CA TRP A 249 13.26 3.20 7.70
C TRP A 249 13.82 4.54 7.20
N TYR A 250 14.63 5.17 8.04
CA TYR A 250 15.37 6.41 7.76
C TYR A 250 16.76 6.34 8.40
N THR A 251 17.73 6.99 7.75
CA THR A 251 19.03 7.37 8.33
C THR A 251 19.36 8.79 7.90
N ASN A 252 20.28 9.46 8.60
CA ASN A 252 20.75 10.79 8.20
C ASN A 252 21.41 10.75 6.81
N ALA A 253 21.28 11.83 6.03
CA ALA A 253 21.90 11.95 4.71
C ALA A 253 23.41 11.65 4.74
N GLY A 254 23.91 10.91 3.75
CA GLY A 254 25.29 10.44 3.70
C GLY A 254 25.62 9.25 4.63
N THR A 255 24.66 8.71 5.38
CA THR A 255 24.87 7.53 6.24
C THR A 255 24.04 6.33 5.77
N SER A 256 24.70 5.20 5.53
CA SER A 256 24.05 3.95 5.11
C SER A 256 23.74 3.04 6.29
N ALA A 257 22.61 2.33 6.22
CA ALA A 257 22.30 1.16 7.02
C ALA A 257 21.84 0.00 6.13
N ARG A 258 22.05 -1.23 6.64
CA ARG A 258 21.57 -2.45 6.01
C ARG A 258 20.72 -3.24 6.99
N VAL A 259 19.72 -3.98 6.50
CA VAL A 259 18.88 -4.84 7.35
C VAL A 259 18.80 -6.26 6.80
N GLY A 260 19.31 -7.21 7.57
CA GLY A 260 19.20 -8.65 7.36
C GLY A 260 17.94 -9.23 8.03
N LYS A 261 17.69 -10.52 7.77
CA LYS A 261 16.78 -11.44 8.50
C LYS A 261 15.69 -10.72 9.30
N ARG A 262 14.58 -10.44 8.62
CA ARG A 262 13.55 -9.48 9.04
C ARG A 262 12.14 -10.04 8.92
N THR A 263 11.37 -9.88 9.99
CA THR A 263 9.98 -10.29 10.13
C THR A 263 9.09 -9.08 10.40
N LEU A 264 7.93 -9.02 9.74
CA LEU A 264 6.79 -8.18 10.11
C LEU A 264 5.62 -9.12 10.45
N THR A 265 5.09 -9.05 11.67
CA THR A 265 3.82 -9.70 12.00
C THR A 265 2.76 -8.65 12.29
N VAL A 266 1.61 -8.79 11.63
CA VAL A 266 0.47 -7.87 11.77
C VAL A 266 -0.74 -8.64 12.29
N SER A 267 -1.27 -8.17 13.42
CA SER A 267 -2.51 -8.69 14.00
C SER A 267 -3.55 -7.59 14.04
N THR A 268 -4.79 -7.92 13.70
CA THR A 268 -5.97 -7.08 13.97
C THR A 268 -6.95 -7.81 14.89
N ASP A 269 -7.59 -7.10 15.81
CA ASP A 269 -8.69 -7.64 16.62
C ASP A 269 -9.54 -6.49 17.22
N ALA A 270 -10.72 -6.81 17.74
CA ALA A 270 -11.62 -5.82 18.32
C ALA A 270 -11.06 -5.13 19.58
N ALA A 271 -11.36 -3.84 19.74
CA ALA A 271 -10.95 -3.06 20.90
C ALA A 271 -11.67 -3.50 22.20
N GLY A 272 -11.02 -4.41 22.95
CA GLY A 272 -11.17 -4.61 24.40
C GLY A 272 -12.51 -5.13 24.95
N THR A 273 -13.58 -5.18 24.15
CA THR A 273 -14.97 -5.38 24.61
C THR A 273 -15.63 -6.65 24.05
N SER A 274 -15.42 -7.02 22.78
CA SER A 274 -15.91 -8.29 22.19
C SER A 274 -15.00 -9.48 22.54
N ALA A 275 -15.26 -10.70 22.05
CA ALA A 275 -14.61 -11.92 22.55
C ALA A 275 -13.14 -12.13 22.12
N GLY A 276 -12.68 -11.52 21.02
CA GLY A 276 -11.28 -11.44 20.59
C GLY A 276 -10.71 -10.07 20.96
N ARG A 277 -9.48 -10.01 21.50
CA ARG A 277 -8.98 -8.79 22.16
C ARG A 277 -7.49 -8.56 21.94
N LEU A 278 -7.22 -7.56 21.12
CA LEU A 278 -5.93 -6.92 20.95
C LEU A 278 -6.01 -5.50 21.51
N TYR A 279 -5.17 -5.21 22.49
CA TYR A 279 -4.97 -3.86 22.99
C TYR A 279 -3.56 -3.36 22.71
N HIS A 280 -3.43 -2.07 22.40
CA HIS A 280 -2.15 -1.42 22.16
C HIS A 280 -2.18 -0.02 22.78
N GLN A 281 -1.18 0.24 23.62
CA GLN A 281 -0.85 1.56 24.12
C GLN A 281 0.54 1.92 23.61
N ALA A 282 0.69 3.10 23.03
CA ALA A 282 1.99 3.67 22.73
C ALA A 282 2.07 5.10 23.24
N THR A 283 3.29 5.57 23.50
CA THR A 283 3.53 6.95 23.90
C THR A 283 4.88 7.41 23.38
N GLU A 284 4.85 8.44 22.55
CA GLU A 284 6.01 9.20 22.11
C GLU A 284 6.39 10.19 23.21
N SER A 285 7.66 10.24 23.61
CA SER A 285 8.12 11.28 24.53
C SER A 285 9.63 11.48 24.51
N SER A 286 10.04 12.66 24.98
CA SER A 286 11.39 12.88 25.48
C SER A 286 11.79 11.81 26.52
N TRP A 287 13.10 11.61 26.67
CA TRP A 287 13.70 10.62 27.56
C TRP A 287 13.22 10.76 29.01
N LEU A 288 12.37 9.83 29.44
CA LEU A 288 12.07 9.60 30.84
C LEU A 288 13.33 9.10 31.54
N THR A 289 13.65 9.68 32.70
CA THR A 289 14.81 9.31 33.51
C THR A 289 14.36 8.64 34.81
N LYS A 290 14.86 7.44 35.08
CA LYS A 290 14.52 6.64 36.26
C LYS A 290 15.77 6.31 37.05
N THR A 291 15.82 6.76 38.31
CA THR A 291 16.99 6.64 39.21
C THR A 291 16.71 5.92 40.53
N THR A 292 15.44 5.63 40.83
CA THR A 292 15.03 5.03 42.10
C THR A 292 14.93 3.51 42.01
N SER A 293 15.53 2.84 42.99
CA SER A 293 15.50 1.39 43.21
C SER A 293 14.17 0.93 43.85
N THR A 294 13.06 1.35 43.23
CA THR A 294 11.69 1.04 43.64
C THR A 294 10.86 0.73 42.40
N TRP A 295 10.01 -0.30 42.46
CA TRP A 295 9.07 -0.57 41.36
C TRP A 295 7.99 0.50 41.30
N GLU A 296 7.79 1.05 40.11
CA GLU A 296 6.70 2.00 39.78
C GLU A 296 6.18 1.70 38.37
N ASN A 297 4.97 2.12 38.03
CA ASN A 297 4.46 1.99 36.66
C ASN A 297 5.28 2.87 35.71
N VAL A 298 5.64 2.34 34.54
CA VAL A 298 6.15 3.16 33.44
C VAL A 298 5.03 4.14 33.04
N PRO A 299 5.31 5.45 32.97
CA PRO A 299 4.32 6.45 32.57
C PRO A 299 3.58 6.04 31.30
N ASP A 300 2.27 6.24 31.33
CA ASP A 300 1.33 6.03 30.21
C ASP A 300 1.15 4.57 29.76
N LEU A 301 1.87 3.59 30.33
CA LEU A 301 1.72 2.15 30.04
C LEU A 301 0.89 1.43 31.11
N THR A 302 -0.40 1.79 31.23
CA THR A 302 -1.39 1.13 32.10
C THR A 302 -2.77 1.16 31.44
N ARG A 303 -3.42 0.00 31.26
CA ARG A 303 -4.80 -0.04 30.71
C ARG A 303 -5.56 -1.32 31.05
N ALA A 304 -6.88 -1.24 30.93
CA ALA A 304 -7.77 -2.38 31.06
C ALA A 304 -7.82 -3.22 29.77
N ILE A 305 -7.73 -4.56 29.90
CA ILE A 305 -8.15 -5.54 28.91
C ILE A 305 -9.19 -6.46 29.55
N THR A 306 -10.21 -6.85 28.82
CA THR A 306 -11.20 -7.82 29.31
C THR A 306 -10.80 -9.24 28.85
N THR A 307 -11.19 -10.31 29.52
CA THR A 307 -11.04 -11.72 29.06
C THR A 307 -12.42 -12.35 28.83
N GLY A 308 -12.55 -13.23 27.83
CA GLY A 308 -13.84 -13.84 27.46
C GLY A 308 -14.14 -15.15 28.21
N GLY A 309 -13.11 -15.70 28.82
CA GLY A 309 -13.04 -16.98 29.52
C GLY A 309 -11.65 -17.07 30.16
N THR A 310 -11.35 -18.17 30.88
CA THR A 310 -10.00 -18.39 31.39
C THR A 310 -9.02 -18.52 30.22
N SER A 311 -8.01 -17.64 30.18
CA SER A 311 -7.13 -17.44 29.02
C SER A 311 -5.74 -16.96 29.45
N ASP A 312 -4.74 -17.16 28.59
CA ASP A 312 -3.40 -16.59 28.77
C ASP A 312 -3.34 -15.17 28.16
N LEU A 313 -2.48 -14.30 28.70
CA LEU A 313 -2.15 -12.99 28.14
C LEU A 313 -0.71 -12.98 27.58
N LYS A 314 -0.55 -12.54 26.32
CA LYS A 314 0.72 -12.15 25.68
C LYS A 314 0.89 -10.65 25.88
N ILE A 315 1.79 -10.23 26.77
CA ILE A 315 2.00 -8.82 27.13
C ILE A 315 3.37 -8.39 26.58
N THR A 316 3.39 -7.69 25.46
CA THR A 316 4.63 -7.27 24.79
C THR A 316 4.97 -5.82 25.16
N PHE A 317 6.10 -5.62 25.82
CA PHE A 317 6.65 -4.30 26.15
C PHE A 317 7.80 -3.95 25.20
N SER A 318 7.61 -2.91 24.40
CA SER A 318 8.65 -2.36 23.51
C SER A 318 9.08 -0.97 23.99
N GLY A 319 10.37 -0.66 23.90
CA GLY A 319 10.94 0.57 24.43
C GLY A 319 12.24 0.99 23.77
N GLN A 320 12.32 2.27 23.38
CA GLN A 320 13.54 2.95 23.00
C GLN A 320 14.39 3.24 24.23
N THR A 321 15.55 2.58 24.31
CA THR A 321 16.48 2.71 25.43
C THR A 321 17.81 3.32 24.99
N THR A 322 18.54 3.95 25.89
CA THR A 322 19.94 4.36 25.64
C THR A 322 20.83 4.02 26.85
N ASN A 323 22.13 4.30 26.75
CA ASN A 323 23.17 3.85 27.67
C ASN A 323 23.04 4.52 29.05
N GLY A 324 22.17 3.97 29.89
CA GLY A 324 22.05 4.29 31.31
C GLY A 324 23.24 3.79 32.14
N SER A 325 23.45 4.42 33.29
CA SER A 325 24.43 3.96 34.29
C SER A 325 23.88 2.89 35.23
N GLY A 326 22.55 2.73 35.30
CA GLY A 326 21.89 1.68 36.06
C GLY A 326 21.48 0.49 35.18
N ALA A 327 21.18 -0.64 35.83
CA ALA A 327 20.54 -1.77 35.18
C ALA A 327 19.01 -1.58 35.18
N PHE A 328 18.42 -1.67 33.99
CA PHE A 328 16.98 -1.57 33.75
C PHE A 328 16.32 -2.94 33.92
N TYR A 329 15.52 -3.06 34.99
CA TYR A 329 14.56 -4.15 35.17
C TYR A 329 13.14 -3.70 34.80
N ALA A 330 12.41 -4.56 34.09
CA ALA A 330 11.03 -4.33 33.65
C ALA A 330 10.16 -5.55 33.97
N ARG A 331 8.86 -5.33 34.22
CA ARG A 331 7.89 -6.41 34.42
C ARG A 331 6.49 -6.03 33.98
N ALA A 332 5.67 -7.03 33.68
CA ALA A 332 4.22 -6.86 33.56
C ALA A 332 3.54 -7.05 34.94
N VAL A 333 2.48 -6.29 35.19
CA VAL A 333 1.60 -6.43 36.36
C VAL A 333 0.17 -6.62 35.85
N VAL A 334 -0.57 -7.57 36.42
CA VAL A 334 -1.98 -7.84 36.09
C VAL A 334 -2.78 -7.83 37.39
N ASP A 335 -3.77 -6.94 37.49
CA ASP A 335 -4.63 -6.72 38.66
C ASP A 335 -3.84 -6.45 39.95
N GLY A 336 -2.74 -5.70 39.83
CA GLY A 336 -1.82 -5.41 40.93
C GLY A 336 -0.88 -6.56 41.29
N VAL A 337 -1.04 -7.75 40.70
CA VAL A 337 -0.14 -8.90 40.90
C VAL A 337 0.99 -8.83 39.86
N PRO A 338 2.26 -8.68 40.27
CA PRO A 338 3.37 -8.75 39.32
C PRO A 338 3.49 -10.15 38.70
N GLY A 339 3.97 -10.18 37.46
CA GLY A 339 4.65 -11.34 36.88
C GLY A 339 6.17 -11.14 36.94
N GLU A 340 6.86 -11.78 36.01
CA GLU A 340 8.31 -11.96 36.06
C GLU A 340 9.09 -10.62 35.96
N ASP A 341 10.05 -10.41 36.86
CA ASP A 341 11.03 -9.32 36.83
C ASP A 341 12.16 -9.67 35.83
N VAL A 342 12.37 -8.85 34.78
CA VAL A 342 13.32 -9.13 33.69
C VAL A 342 14.36 -8.02 33.51
N LEU A 343 15.64 -8.38 33.39
CA LEU A 343 16.77 -7.49 33.11
C LEU A 343 16.77 -7.02 31.64
N TYR A 344 15.87 -6.09 31.35
CA TYR A 344 15.70 -5.43 30.05
C TYR A 344 17.01 -4.82 29.51
N GLY A 345 17.91 -4.38 30.40
CA GLY A 345 19.28 -4.02 30.03
C GLY A 345 20.21 -3.75 31.21
N ALA A 346 21.36 -4.43 31.25
CA ALA A 346 22.44 -4.03 32.14
C ALA A 346 23.02 -2.65 31.75
N ALA A 347 23.67 -1.99 32.72
CA ALA A 347 24.33 -0.70 32.53
C ALA A 347 25.33 -0.73 31.35
N GLY A 348 25.35 0.34 30.56
CA GLY A 348 26.27 0.49 29.41
C GLY A 348 26.02 -0.43 28.20
N VAL A 349 24.94 -1.22 28.17
CA VAL A 349 24.59 -2.05 27.00
C VAL A 349 23.95 -1.19 25.89
N PRO A 350 24.45 -1.24 24.63
CA PRO A 350 24.01 -0.38 23.52
C PRO A 350 22.51 -0.22 23.32
N GLY A 351 22.07 1.03 23.10
CA GLY A 351 20.67 1.42 22.99
C GLY A 351 19.96 1.13 21.66
N GLY A 352 18.79 1.75 21.50
CA GLY A 352 17.83 1.55 20.42
C GLY A 352 16.56 0.84 20.89
N ALA A 353 15.76 0.36 19.94
CA ALA A 353 14.52 -0.37 20.19
C ALA A 353 14.77 -1.75 20.79
N ARG A 354 14.22 -2.00 21.97
CA ARG A 354 14.09 -3.35 22.53
C ARG A 354 12.63 -3.71 22.63
N SER A 355 12.39 -5.01 22.75
CA SER A 355 11.08 -5.57 23.09
C SER A 355 11.30 -6.79 23.98
N TYR A 356 10.35 -7.05 24.88
CA TYR A 356 10.27 -8.30 25.65
C TYR A 356 8.81 -8.72 25.77
N VAL A 357 8.54 -10.03 25.68
CA VAL A 357 7.19 -10.59 25.83
C VAL A 357 7.04 -11.20 27.22
N PHE A 358 6.16 -10.63 28.03
CA PHE A 358 5.71 -11.21 29.30
C PHE A 358 4.49 -12.09 29.07
N VAL A 359 4.29 -13.04 29.99
CA VAL A 359 3.20 -14.03 29.95
C VAL A 359 2.46 -13.99 31.28
N ARG A 360 1.13 -13.92 31.24
CA ARG A 360 0.28 -14.19 32.42
C ARG A 360 -0.65 -15.34 32.09
N LYS A 361 -0.46 -16.48 32.79
CA LYS A 361 -1.26 -17.68 32.56
C LYS A 361 -2.60 -17.69 33.30
N GLY A 362 -3.60 -18.31 32.70
CA GLY A 362 -4.86 -18.65 33.37
C GLY A 362 -5.63 -17.48 33.98
N VAL A 363 -5.60 -16.31 33.33
CA VAL A 363 -6.42 -15.16 33.73
C VAL A 363 -7.88 -15.50 33.48
N GLY A 364 -8.68 -15.59 34.54
CA GLY A 364 -10.12 -15.90 34.49
C GLY A 364 -10.92 -14.83 33.73
N ALA A 365 -12.22 -15.07 33.51
CA ALA A 365 -13.09 -14.11 32.83
C ALA A 365 -13.35 -12.85 33.67
N GLY A 366 -13.13 -11.66 33.10
CA GLY A 366 -13.36 -10.37 33.78
C GLY A 366 -12.74 -9.20 33.03
N THR A 367 -12.73 -8.01 33.66
CA THR A 367 -11.95 -6.86 33.20
C THR A 367 -10.70 -6.74 34.08
N HIS A 368 -9.53 -6.79 33.45
CA HIS A 368 -8.23 -6.88 34.08
C HIS A 368 -7.39 -5.63 33.79
N THR A 369 -6.74 -5.08 34.80
CA THR A 369 -5.82 -3.93 34.62
C THR A 369 -4.39 -4.44 34.42
N VAL A 370 -3.81 -4.13 33.27
CA VAL A 370 -2.42 -4.47 32.92
C VAL A 370 -1.57 -3.22 32.93
N SER A 371 -0.39 -3.27 33.54
CA SER A 371 0.64 -2.23 33.42
C SER A 371 2.03 -2.80 33.22
N ILE A 372 2.94 -1.99 32.68
CA ILE A 372 4.38 -2.24 32.76
C ILE A 372 4.93 -1.47 33.97
N GLN A 373 5.78 -2.12 34.75
CA GLN A 373 6.59 -1.47 35.80
C GLN A 373 8.07 -1.49 35.46
N TRP A 374 8.81 -0.52 35.99
CA TRP A 374 10.25 -0.40 35.85
C TRP A 374 10.97 -0.13 37.19
N TYR A 375 12.23 -0.55 37.26
CA TYR A 375 13.11 -0.46 38.42
C TYR A 375 14.56 -0.22 37.96
N SER A 376 15.30 0.67 38.64
CA SER A 376 16.73 0.92 38.40
C SER A 376 17.59 0.36 39.53
N ASP A 377 18.54 -0.49 39.18
CA ASP A 377 19.65 -0.86 40.06
C ASP A 377 20.90 -0.03 39.74
N GLY A 378 21.59 0.47 40.76
CA GLY A 378 22.92 1.08 40.63
C GLY A 378 23.07 2.43 39.90
N GLY A 379 22.04 2.98 39.24
CA GLY A 379 22.20 4.24 38.48
C GLY A 379 20.94 4.79 37.82
N SER A 380 21.09 5.42 36.65
CA SER A 380 19.98 5.93 35.84
C SER A 380 19.63 5.00 34.66
N ILE A 381 18.33 4.92 34.36
CA ILE A 381 17.76 4.38 33.12
C ILE A 381 17.23 5.55 32.29
N LEU A 382 17.33 5.43 30.97
CA LEU A 382 16.71 6.33 30.00
C LEU A 382 15.80 5.55 29.06
N LEU A 383 14.52 5.90 29.05
CA LEU A 383 13.45 5.31 28.22
C LEU A 383 12.70 6.44 27.50
N SER A 384 12.51 6.33 26.20
CA SER A 384 11.79 7.33 25.39
C SER A 384 10.53 6.68 24.80
N ASP A 385 10.45 6.57 23.48
CA ASP A 385 9.27 6.04 22.77
C ASP A 385 9.02 4.58 23.16
N ARG A 386 7.78 4.30 23.57
CA ARG A 386 7.43 3.09 24.31
C ARG A 386 6.04 2.59 23.95
N ALA A 387 5.87 1.27 23.99
CA ALA A 387 4.59 0.62 23.70
C ALA A 387 4.35 -0.60 24.60
N MET A 388 3.10 -0.79 25.00
CA MET A 388 2.57 -2.00 25.62
C MET A 388 1.45 -2.56 24.74
N THR A 389 1.66 -3.73 24.15
CA THR A 389 0.60 -4.51 23.51
C THR A 389 0.16 -5.64 24.42
N VAL A 390 -1.14 -5.80 24.62
CA VAL A 390 -1.73 -6.92 25.34
C VAL A 390 -2.66 -7.68 24.41
N PHE A 391 -2.41 -8.98 24.25
CA PHE A 391 -3.16 -9.86 23.36
C PHE A 391 -3.65 -11.10 24.10
N THR A 392 -4.89 -11.51 23.83
CA THR A 392 -5.46 -12.77 24.31
C THR A 392 -6.48 -13.31 23.33
N THR A 393 -6.63 -14.64 23.28
CA THR A 393 -7.50 -15.34 22.32
C THR A 393 -8.78 -15.86 22.98
N PRO A 394 -9.90 -15.98 22.24
CA PRO A 394 -11.11 -16.61 22.75
C PRO A 394 -10.83 -18.05 23.24
N ALA A 395 -11.40 -18.42 24.38
CA ALA A 395 -11.16 -19.73 25.04
C ALA A 395 -11.70 -20.96 24.26
N SER A 396 -12.26 -20.76 23.06
CA SER A 396 -12.90 -21.79 22.22
C SER A 396 -12.61 -21.62 20.72
N ALA A 397 -11.62 -20.80 20.34
CA ALA A 397 -11.31 -20.55 18.93
C ALA A 397 -10.59 -21.75 18.29
N ALA A 398 -11.34 -22.51 17.47
CA ALA A 398 -10.81 -23.67 16.75
C ALA A 398 -9.67 -23.33 15.75
N ASP A 399 -9.56 -22.08 15.32
CA ASP A 399 -8.55 -21.64 14.35
C ASP A 399 -7.92 -20.29 14.74
N GLY A 400 -7.73 -20.07 16.03
CA GLY A 400 -7.08 -18.89 16.58
C GLY A 400 -6.65 -19.20 18.01
N GLY A 401 -5.39 -18.96 18.36
CA GLY A 401 -4.91 -19.37 19.67
C GLY A 401 -3.59 -18.73 20.09
N LEU A 402 -3.40 -18.74 21.40
CA LEU A 402 -2.18 -18.35 22.07
C LEU A 402 -1.70 -19.53 22.92
N THR A 403 -0.49 -20.01 22.66
CA THR A 403 0.21 -20.97 23.54
C THR A 403 1.42 -20.29 24.14
N THR A 404 1.54 -20.33 25.47
CA THR A 404 2.61 -19.64 26.18
C THR A 404 3.49 -20.60 27.00
N SER A 405 4.78 -20.28 27.08
CA SER A 405 5.68 -20.81 28.11
C SER A 405 6.52 -19.69 28.70
N VAL A 406 6.91 -19.86 29.96
CA VAL A 406 7.72 -18.93 30.73
C VAL A 406 8.58 -19.73 31.68
N TRP A 407 9.84 -19.32 31.83
CA TRP A 407 10.77 -19.91 32.79
C TRP A 407 11.65 -18.81 33.38
N GLN A 408 11.76 -18.82 34.71
CA GLN A 408 12.73 -18.03 35.45
C GLN A 408 13.83 -18.94 36.04
N GLY A 409 15.05 -18.44 36.17
CA GLY A 409 16.08 -19.10 36.97
C GLY A 409 17.53 -18.87 36.55
N ALA A 410 18.44 -19.63 37.18
CA ALA A 410 19.88 -19.47 37.02
C ALA A 410 20.34 -19.61 35.55
N PRO A 411 21.04 -18.63 34.96
CA PRO A 411 21.32 -18.59 33.52
C PRO A 411 21.96 -19.87 32.95
N THR A 412 21.33 -20.42 31.92
CA THR A 412 21.84 -21.56 31.16
C THR A 412 23.06 -21.14 30.35
N THR A 413 24.17 -21.85 30.54
CA THR A 413 25.43 -21.60 29.83
C THR A 413 25.48 -22.44 28.56
N ILE A 414 25.73 -21.79 27.42
CA ILE A 414 25.82 -22.39 26.09
C ILE A 414 27.22 -22.11 25.55
N ASN A 415 28.00 -23.16 25.32
CA ASN A 415 29.36 -23.07 24.79
C ASN A 415 29.36 -23.10 23.26
N ALA A 416 30.46 -22.65 22.65
CA ALA A 416 30.70 -22.76 21.21
C ALA A 416 30.47 -24.20 20.70
N GLY A 417 29.67 -24.35 19.64
CA GLY A 417 29.29 -25.66 19.14
C GLY A 417 28.09 -25.61 18.19
N SER A 418 27.24 -26.63 18.23
CA SER A 418 25.97 -26.69 17.48
C SER A 418 24.82 -25.99 18.21
N PHE A 419 23.71 -25.76 17.50
CA PHE A 419 22.44 -25.38 18.12
C PHE A 419 22.06 -26.36 19.25
N THR A 420 21.73 -25.78 20.40
CA THR A 420 21.32 -26.46 21.62
C THR A 420 19.87 -26.07 21.94
N THR A 421 18.98 -27.05 22.12
CA THR A 421 17.59 -26.78 22.53
C THR A 421 17.58 -26.18 23.94
N LEU A 422 16.93 -25.03 24.10
CA LEU A 422 16.79 -24.38 25.39
C LEU A 422 15.73 -25.13 26.22
N GLY A 423 16.19 -25.80 27.28
CA GLY A 423 15.30 -26.45 28.24
C GLY A 423 14.28 -25.48 28.84
N ASN A 424 13.11 -26.01 29.18
CA ASN A 424 11.96 -25.33 29.79
C ASN A 424 11.28 -24.26 28.92
N ILE A 425 11.81 -23.92 27.74
CA ILE A 425 11.18 -23.02 26.76
C ILE A 425 10.83 -23.76 25.46
N GLY A 426 9.70 -24.45 25.52
CA GLY A 426 9.03 -25.08 24.40
C GLY A 426 7.55 -25.23 24.71
N GLY A 427 6.79 -25.80 23.79
CA GLY A 427 5.36 -26.04 23.98
C GLY A 427 4.74 -26.78 22.81
N ALA A 428 3.45 -27.04 22.90
CA ALA A 428 2.67 -27.62 21.82
C ALA A 428 1.39 -26.83 21.58
N PHE A 429 1.05 -26.60 20.32
CA PHE A 429 -0.18 -25.93 19.90
C PHE A 429 -0.94 -26.81 18.90
N THR A 430 -2.26 -26.66 18.80
CA THR A 430 -3.10 -27.48 17.92
C THR A 430 -3.84 -26.61 16.91
N THR A 431 -3.73 -26.95 15.63
CA THR A 431 -4.41 -26.30 14.51
C THR A 431 -5.47 -27.24 13.94
N TYR A 432 -6.58 -26.67 13.42
CA TYR A 432 -7.72 -27.45 12.92
C TYR A 432 -8.03 -27.11 11.45
N SER A 433 -7.79 -25.88 11.01
CA SER A 433 -7.77 -25.42 9.61
C SER A 433 -6.45 -25.78 8.91
N GLY A 434 -6.55 -26.10 7.61
CA GLY A 434 -5.38 -26.03 6.75
C GLY A 434 -5.07 -24.56 6.48
N GLY A 435 -3.79 -24.24 6.32
CA GLY A 435 -3.40 -22.86 6.07
C GLY A 435 -3.34 -22.06 7.36
N THR A 436 -2.88 -22.62 8.48
CA THR A 436 -2.67 -21.81 9.70
C THR A 436 -1.38 -21.01 9.59
N ASN A 437 -1.45 -19.71 9.86
CA ASN A 437 -0.29 -18.84 10.08
C ASN A 437 0.06 -18.81 11.57
N VAL A 438 1.35 -18.75 11.87
CA VAL A 438 1.89 -18.80 13.24
C VAL A 438 2.98 -17.74 13.37
N ASP A 439 2.86 -16.86 14.36
CA ASP A 439 3.98 -16.12 14.91
C ASP A 439 4.54 -16.85 16.14
N VAL A 440 5.86 -16.81 16.29
CA VAL A 440 6.56 -17.31 17.47
C VAL A 440 7.46 -16.20 18.00
N THR A 441 6.96 -15.42 18.95
CA THR A 441 7.76 -14.46 19.71
C THR A 441 8.52 -15.18 20.81
N VAL A 442 9.85 -15.12 20.77
CA VAL A 442 10.74 -15.63 21.82
C VAL A 442 11.40 -14.43 22.50
N GLY A 443 11.13 -14.25 23.79
CA GLY A 443 11.84 -13.29 24.67
C GLY A 443 12.93 -14.00 25.46
N LEU A 444 14.15 -13.45 25.49
CA LEU A 444 15.29 -13.99 26.23
C LEU A 444 16.07 -12.88 26.92
N GLU A 445 16.50 -13.11 28.16
CA GLU A 445 17.68 -12.46 28.71
C GLU A 445 18.94 -13.10 28.13
N VAL A 446 19.77 -12.32 27.43
CA VAL A 446 20.99 -12.83 26.80
C VAL A 446 22.23 -11.98 27.12
N ARG A 447 23.34 -12.66 27.39
CA ARG A 447 24.72 -12.13 27.43
C ARG A 447 25.61 -13.06 26.60
N SER A 448 26.56 -12.56 25.82
CA SER A 448 27.45 -13.43 25.05
C SER A 448 28.84 -12.85 24.84
N THR A 449 29.88 -13.67 24.96
CA THR A 449 31.27 -13.26 24.69
C THR A 449 31.62 -13.23 23.20
N ALA A 450 30.71 -13.67 22.34
CA ALA A 450 30.79 -13.55 20.88
C ALA A 450 29.38 -13.58 20.26
N ARG A 451 29.26 -13.95 18.98
CA ARG A 451 27.98 -14.11 18.28
C ARG A 451 27.12 -15.26 18.83
N ALA A 452 25.86 -14.95 19.12
CA ALA A 452 24.81 -15.89 19.52
C ALA A 452 23.72 -15.97 18.43
N LEU A 453 23.49 -17.16 17.87
CA LEU A 453 22.40 -17.42 16.92
C LEU A 453 21.20 -18.04 17.63
N LEU A 454 20.00 -17.56 17.34
CA LEU A 454 18.71 -18.03 17.86
C LEU A 454 17.87 -18.58 16.70
N ARG A 455 17.19 -19.70 16.90
CA ARG A 455 16.14 -20.18 15.99
C ARG A 455 14.98 -20.83 16.71
N VAL A 456 13.85 -20.89 16.03
CA VAL A 456 12.68 -21.68 16.41
C VAL A 456 12.52 -22.85 15.46
N LEU A 457 12.17 -24.02 15.99
CA LEU A 457 11.71 -25.16 15.22
C LEU A 457 10.20 -25.37 15.47
N VAL A 458 9.45 -25.65 14.41
CA VAL A 458 8.10 -26.22 14.47
C VAL A 458 8.18 -27.63 13.86
N ASP A 459 7.77 -28.64 14.61
CA ASP A 459 7.85 -30.06 14.24
C ASP A 459 9.27 -30.52 13.81
N GLY A 460 10.29 -29.88 14.42
CA GLY A 460 11.71 -30.11 14.13
C GLY A 460 12.26 -29.35 12.91
N VAL A 461 11.41 -28.66 12.15
CA VAL A 461 11.80 -27.85 10.97
C VAL A 461 12.02 -26.40 11.41
N PRO A 462 13.13 -25.73 11.04
CA PRO A 462 13.30 -24.30 11.24
C PRO A 462 12.18 -23.49 10.57
N VAL A 463 11.62 -22.53 11.31
CA VAL A 463 10.67 -21.53 10.77
C VAL A 463 11.42 -20.30 10.28
N ASN A 464 10.77 -19.39 9.55
CA ASN A 464 11.46 -18.25 8.93
C ASN A 464 11.65 -17.07 9.91
N PRO A 465 12.77 -16.32 9.83
CA PRO A 465 14.05 -16.72 9.23
C PRO A 465 14.68 -17.91 9.98
N ALA A 466 15.40 -18.78 9.28
CA ALA A 466 15.83 -20.11 9.73
C ALA A 466 16.76 -20.07 10.97
N ASP A 467 17.49 -18.96 11.13
CA ASP A 467 18.08 -18.50 12.39
C ASP A 467 18.30 -16.98 12.33
N VAL A 468 18.51 -16.32 13.48
CA VAL A 468 18.89 -14.91 13.59
C VAL A 468 20.04 -14.70 14.56
N THR A 469 20.84 -13.67 14.31
CA THR A 469 21.89 -13.25 15.24
C THR A 469 21.30 -12.44 16.39
N LEU A 470 20.93 -13.10 17.48
CA LEU A 470 20.31 -12.43 18.63
C LEU A 470 21.26 -11.39 19.26
N SER A 471 22.53 -11.72 19.40
CA SER A 471 23.54 -10.86 20.03
C SER A 471 24.92 -11.09 19.42
N ASP A 472 25.77 -10.07 19.44
CA ASP A 472 27.17 -10.20 19.04
C ASP A 472 28.09 -9.50 20.06
N SER A 473 28.83 -10.31 20.83
CA SER A 473 29.97 -9.87 21.65
C SER A 473 29.65 -8.89 22.80
N ILE A 474 28.44 -8.96 23.37
CA ILE A 474 27.97 -8.08 24.44
C ILE A 474 28.19 -8.69 25.83
N GLY A 475 29.04 -8.04 26.63
CA GLY A 475 29.42 -8.46 27.99
C GLY A 475 28.37 -8.23 29.09
N GLY A 476 27.29 -7.47 28.82
CA GLY A 476 26.14 -7.31 29.71
C GLY A 476 24.97 -8.21 29.34
N PHE A 477 24.08 -8.50 30.31
CA PHE A 477 22.77 -9.09 30.00
C PHE A 477 21.81 -8.02 29.44
N ARG A 478 20.90 -8.44 28.56
CA ARG A 478 19.75 -7.64 28.12
C ARG A 478 18.56 -8.52 27.75
N GLY A 479 17.36 -8.00 27.94
CA GLY A 479 16.14 -8.58 27.38
C GLY A 479 16.03 -8.27 25.89
N GLN A 480 15.78 -9.29 25.08
CA GLN A 480 15.45 -9.18 23.66
C GLN A 480 14.36 -10.17 23.28
N SER A 481 13.34 -9.68 22.56
CA SER A 481 12.45 -10.50 21.75
C SER A 481 12.90 -10.57 20.30
N TYR A 482 12.64 -11.71 19.66
CA TYR A 482 12.52 -11.80 18.20
C TYR A 482 11.26 -12.61 17.84
N THR A 483 10.54 -12.18 16.80
CA THR A 483 9.36 -12.90 16.28
C THR A 483 9.70 -13.63 14.98
N PHE A 484 9.60 -14.96 15.02
CA PHE A 484 9.67 -15.84 13.85
C PHE A 484 8.28 -16.08 13.25
N ALA A 485 8.22 -16.55 12.01
CA ALA A 485 6.97 -16.85 11.31
C ALA A 485 6.98 -18.25 10.67
N ALA A 486 5.89 -18.99 10.85
CA ALA A 486 5.55 -20.15 10.05
C ALA A 486 4.24 -19.88 9.29
N LYS A 487 4.17 -20.27 8.03
CA LYS A 487 2.95 -20.18 7.21
C LYS A 487 2.43 -21.56 6.86
N ASN A 488 1.15 -21.60 6.52
CA ASN A 488 0.47 -22.75 5.93
C ASN A 488 0.64 -24.06 6.74
N ILE A 489 0.68 -23.95 8.07
CA ILE A 489 0.70 -25.10 8.98
C ILE A 489 -0.57 -25.94 8.75
N LYS A 490 -0.38 -27.26 8.70
CA LYS A 490 -1.41 -28.28 8.43
C LYS A 490 -2.15 -28.63 9.73
N PRO A 491 -3.42 -29.08 9.67
CA PRO A 491 -4.16 -29.50 10.87
C PRO A 491 -3.42 -30.57 11.67
N GLY A 492 -3.32 -30.40 12.99
CA GLY A 492 -2.59 -31.30 13.88
C GLY A 492 -2.17 -30.64 15.19
N THR A 493 -1.46 -31.40 16.03
CA THR A 493 -0.74 -30.87 17.20
C THR A 493 0.74 -30.78 16.87
N HIS A 494 1.30 -29.58 17.00
CA HIS A 494 2.66 -29.24 16.60
C HIS A 494 3.55 -29.01 17.81
N GLN A 495 4.83 -29.35 17.71
CA GLN A 495 5.84 -29.13 18.75
C GLN A 495 6.69 -27.90 18.42
N VAL A 496 6.82 -26.98 19.37
CA VAL A 496 7.65 -25.77 19.26
C VAL A 496 8.88 -25.90 20.15
N GLN A 497 10.06 -25.75 19.56
CA GLN A 497 11.34 -25.78 20.26
C GLN A 497 12.13 -24.50 19.97
N VAL A 498 12.68 -23.88 21.01
CA VAL A 498 13.66 -22.80 20.86
C VAL A 498 15.06 -23.40 20.92
N GLN A 499 15.93 -23.05 19.98
CA GLN A 499 17.34 -23.45 19.99
C GLN A 499 18.26 -22.23 19.90
N ILE A 500 19.39 -22.28 20.60
CA ILE A 500 20.42 -21.24 20.55
C ILE A 500 21.80 -21.87 20.32
N GLN A 501 22.68 -21.14 19.64
CA GLN A 501 24.06 -21.53 19.36
C GLN A 501 25.00 -20.38 19.75
N ALA A 502 26.05 -20.66 20.50
CA ALA A 502 27.21 -19.77 20.53
C ALA A 502 28.10 -20.10 19.32
N TRP A 503 28.37 -19.12 18.45
CA TRP A 503 29.22 -19.32 17.26
C TRP A 503 30.69 -19.52 17.65
N SER A 504 31.13 -18.79 18.67
CA SER A 504 32.40 -18.93 19.36
C SER A 504 32.21 -18.46 20.81
N GLY A 505 33.18 -18.70 21.69
CA GLY A 505 33.07 -18.29 23.10
C GLY A 505 31.90 -18.95 23.84
N THR A 506 31.16 -18.16 24.62
CA THR A 506 30.09 -18.62 25.51
C THR A 506 28.93 -17.62 25.54
N THR A 507 27.71 -18.12 25.39
CA THR A 507 26.45 -17.40 25.58
C THR A 507 25.79 -17.83 26.89
N PHE A 508 25.15 -16.90 27.59
CA PHE A 508 24.37 -17.15 28.79
C PHE A 508 22.92 -16.71 28.51
N VAL A 509 21.97 -17.59 28.81
CA VAL A 509 20.52 -17.33 28.66
C VAL A 509 19.85 -17.39 30.03
N GLY A 510 19.36 -16.25 30.50
CA GLY A 510 18.67 -16.11 31.78
C GLY A 510 17.19 -16.47 31.67
N ASP A 511 16.34 -15.58 32.19
CA ASP A 511 14.90 -15.67 32.11
C ASP A 511 14.42 -15.62 30.65
N ARG A 512 13.30 -16.30 30.38
CA ARG A 512 12.88 -16.61 29.01
C ARG A 512 11.38 -16.85 28.87
N THR A 513 10.83 -16.40 27.76
CA THR A 513 9.40 -16.49 27.42
C THR A 513 9.19 -16.89 25.97
N LEU A 514 8.15 -17.70 25.75
CA LEU A 514 7.68 -18.15 24.45
C LEU A 514 6.20 -17.81 24.33
N ALA A 515 5.84 -17.05 23.30
CA ALA A 515 4.46 -16.80 22.93
C ALA A 515 4.24 -17.20 21.47
N VAL A 516 3.48 -18.27 21.27
CA VAL A 516 3.07 -18.79 19.96
C VAL A 516 1.65 -18.28 19.71
N THR A 517 1.50 -17.28 18.84
CA THR A 517 0.19 -16.83 18.37
C THR A 517 -0.08 -17.46 17.02
N PHE A 518 -1.25 -18.09 16.84
CA PHE A 518 -1.62 -18.70 15.57
C PHE A 518 -3.06 -18.35 15.19
N SER A 519 -3.34 -18.29 13.88
CA SER A 519 -4.68 -18.05 13.33
C SER A 519 -4.79 -18.62 11.91
N GLN A 520 -6.00 -18.93 11.45
CA GLN A 520 -6.23 -19.25 10.05
C GLN A 520 -5.71 -18.11 9.17
N ARG A 521 -4.91 -18.43 8.15
CA ARG A 521 -4.33 -17.46 7.22
C ARG A 521 -5.44 -16.60 6.60
N PRO A 522 -5.47 -15.28 6.89
CA PRO A 522 -6.48 -14.40 6.30
C PRO A 522 -6.17 -14.22 4.82
N GLY A 523 -7.20 -13.95 4.01
CA GLY A 523 -7.01 -13.83 2.56
C GLY A 523 -6.02 -12.75 2.15
N THR A 524 -5.98 -11.67 2.92
CA THR A 524 -5.05 -10.55 2.79
C THR A 524 -3.58 -10.95 2.96
N ASP A 525 -3.27 -12.11 3.53
CA ASP A 525 -1.91 -12.65 3.64
C ASP A 525 -1.36 -13.22 2.31
N PHE A 526 -2.13 -13.17 1.21
CA PHE A 526 -1.61 -13.36 -0.15
C PHE A 526 -1.09 -12.04 -0.75
N ALA A 527 -1.52 -10.88 -0.24
CA ALA A 527 -1.08 -9.54 -0.61
C ALA A 527 0.25 -9.14 0.08
N GLN A 528 1.22 -10.06 0.05
CA GLN A 528 2.60 -9.83 0.50
C GLN A 528 3.52 -9.54 -0.69
N PRO A 529 4.66 -8.85 -0.47
CA PRO A 529 5.66 -8.62 -1.50
C PRO A 529 6.10 -9.88 -2.25
N PHE A 530 6.25 -9.74 -3.56
CA PHE A 530 6.76 -10.79 -4.45
C PHE A 530 7.69 -10.17 -5.49
N ARG A 531 8.97 -10.55 -5.48
CA ARG A 531 10.02 -9.96 -6.31
C ARG A 531 10.08 -8.43 -6.12
N SER A 532 9.80 -7.67 -7.18
CA SER A 532 9.71 -6.20 -7.20
C SER A 532 8.37 -5.66 -6.69
N LEU A 533 7.31 -6.49 -6.70
CA LEU A 533 5.99 -6.10 -6.24
C LEU A 533 5.95 -6.00 -4.72
N ARG A 534 5.30 -4.95 -4.21
CA ARG A 534 5.01 -4.73 -2.79
C ARG A 534 3.71 -3.93 -2.67
N PRO A 535 2.91 -4.10 -1.61
CA PRO A 535 1.77 -3.22 -1.35
C PRO A 535 2.18 -1.74 -1.34
N ARG A 536 1.45 -0.88 -2.04
CA ARG A 536 1.72 0.57 -2.20
C ARG A 536 0.46 1.40 -1.93
N THR A 537 0.60 2.50 -1.19
CA THR A 537 -0.49 3.47 -0.90
C THR A 537 0.02 4.90 -0.87
N GLY A 538 -0.86 5.87 -1.13
CA GLY A 538 -0.54 7.30 -1.01
C GLY A 538 0.62 7.75 -1.90
N MET A 539 0.89 7.00 -2.98
CA MET A 539 2.02 7.24 -3.86
C MET A 539 1.63 8.33 -4.85
N ASN A 540 2.19 9.52 -4.68
CA ASN A 540 1.99 10.68 -5.54
C ASN A 540 3.36 11.14 -6.04
N VAL A 541 3.76 10.61 -7.20
CA VAL A 541 5.09 10.80 -7.78
C VAL A 541 5.05 11.93 -8.82
N PRO A 542 5.96 12.91 -8.79
CA PRO A 542 6.07 13.91 -9.86
C PRO A 542 6.39 13.24 -11.19
N VAL A 543 5.69 13.64 -12.24
CA VAL A 543 5.90 13.16 -13.60
C VAL A 543 6.53 14.29 -14.42
N VAL A 544 7.51 13.97 -15.26
CA VAL A 544 8.20 14.92 -16.15
C VAL A 544 8.15 14.36 -17.57
N ALA A 545 7.48 15.09 -18.47
CA ALA A 545 7.33 14.71 -19.87
C ALA A 545 8.31 15.50 -20.74
N ILE A 546 9.40 14.86 -21.18
CA ILE A 546 10.44 15.46 -22.03
C ILE A 546 10.11 15.14 -23.50
N CYS A 547 9.68 16.14 -24.26
CA CYS A 547 9.35 15.95 -25.67
C CYS A 547 10.55 16.20 -26.58
N PHE A 548 11.09 15.12 -27.14
CA PHE A 548 12.35 15.10 -27.89
C PHE A 548 12.13 14.60 -29.32
N ASP A 549 12.45 15.42 -30.32
CA ASP A 549 12.36 15.07 -31.73
C ASP A 549 13.75 15.12 -32.40
N PRO A 550 14.32 13.96 -32.79
CA PRO A 550 15.50 13.90 -33.65
C PRO A 550 15.29 14.49 -35.06
N GLY A 551 14.05 14.78 -35.47
CA GLY A 551 13.69 15.23 -36.82
C GLY A 551 13.51 14.07 -37.80
N ARG A 552 12.90 12.96 -37.36
CA ARG A 552 12.78 11.73 -38.16
C ARG A 552 11.65 11.87 -39.19
N ALA A 553 12.02 11.95 -40.47
CA ALA A 553 11.09 12.15 -41.58
C ALA A 553 9.93 11.14 -41.58
N GLY A 554 8.69 11.63 -41.76
CA GLY A 554 7.49 10.80 -41.79
C GLY A 554 6.85 10.50 -40.42
N HIS A 555 7.36 11.10 -39.34
CA HIS A 555 6.82 10.99 -37.98
C HIS A 555 6.54 12.39 -37.43
N ALA A 556 5.27 12.73 -37.22
CA ALA A 556 4.87 14.03 -36.70
C ALA A 556 4.84 14.02 -35.16
N PRO A 557 5.24 15.11 -34.47
CA PRO A 557 5.02 15.25 -33.04
C PRO A 557 3.52 15.30 -32.71
N PRO A 558 3.05 14.53 -31.70
CA PRO A 558 1.75 14.77 -31.08
C PRO A 558 1.67 16.18 -30.49
N SER A 559 0.51 16.83 -30.55
CA SER A 559 0.35 18.19 -30.00
C SER A 559 0.27 18.21 -28.47
N LEU A 560 0.64 19.33 -27.85
CA LEU A 560 0.60 19.50 -26.39
C LEU A 560 -0.80 19.26 -25.81
N GLY A 561 -1.84 19.71 -26.51
CA GLY A 561 -3.23 19.46 -26.11
C GLY A 561 -3.60 17.98 -26.12
N TYR A 562 -3.08 17.22 -27.08
CA TYR A 562 -3.29 15.77 -27.16
C TYR A 562 -2.47 15.01 -26.10
N LEU A 563 -1.20 15.40 -25.87
CA LEU A 563 -0.39 14.88 -24.76
C LEU A 563 -1.08 15.08 -23.40
N ARG A 564 -1.63 16.27 -23.14
CA ARG A 564 -2.42 16.54 -21.92
C ARG A 564 -3.67 15.67 -21.81
N ASN A 565 -4.40 15.48 -22.90
CA ASN A 565 -5.56 14.58 -22.91
C ASN A 565 -5.18 13.11 -22.63
N MET A 566 -3.97 12.68 -23.01
CA MET A 566 -3.47 11.33 -22.72
C MET A 566 -2.99 11.14 -21.28
N HIS A 567 -2.39 12.13 -20.64
CA HIS A 567 -1.93 11.99 -19.25
C HIS A 567 -3.02 12.37 -18.23
N GLU A 568 -3.76 13.45 -18.49
CA GLU A 568 -4.60 14.16 -17.50
C GLU A 568 -6.10 14.17 -17.85
N GLY A 569 -6.49 13.68 -19.04
CA GLY A 569 -7.85 13.80 -19.58
C GLY A 569 -8.94 13.18 -18.69
N ASN A 570 -10.06 13.88 -18.54
CA ASN A 570 -11.26 13.46 -17.79
C ASN A 570 -12.48 13.25 -18.71
N ASP A 571 -12.31 13.33 -20.03
CA ASP A 571 -13.36 13.48 -21.05
C ASP A 571 -14.11 12.18 -21.40
N GLY A 572 -14.08 11.16 -20.53
CA GLY A 572 -14.44 9.78 -20.85
C GLY A 572 -13.48 9.10 -21.83
N GLY A 573 -12.63 9.88 -22.50
CA GLY A 573 -11.42 9.42 -23.17
C GLY A 573 -10.40 8.97 -22.14
N ARG A 574 -9.88 7.76 -22.35
CA ARG A 574 -8.88 7.13 -21.48
C ARG A 574 -7.65 8.03 -21.32
N SER A 575 -7.09 8.06 -20.11
CA SER A 575 -5.88 8.79 -19.74
C SER A 575 -5.04 8.01 -18.73
N ALA A 576 -3.73 8.26 -18.64
CA ALA A 576 -2.84 7.56 -17.71
C ALA A 576 -3.28 7.77 -16.26
N LYS A 577 -3.58 9.02 -15.87
CA LYS A 577 -4.14 9.36 -14.55
C LYS A 577 -5.46 8.64 -14.26
N GLY A 578 -6.38 8.59 -15.22
CA GLY A 578 -7.64 7.86 -15.07
C GLY A 578 -7.41 6.35 -14.93
N TRP A 579 -6.46 5.78 -15.67
CA TRP A 579 -6.11 4.37 -15.60
C TRP A 579 -5.55 4.00 -14.22
N PHE A 580 -4.60 4.78 -13.69
CA PHE A 580 -4.06 4.55 -12.33
C PHE A 580 -5.13 4.76 -11.25
N GLN A 581 -6.00 5.77 -11.39
CA GLN A 581 -7.11 5.99 -10.45
C GLN A 581 -8.04 4.76 -10.37
N GLU A 582 -8.46 4.21 -11.52
CA GLU A 582 -9.37 3.05 -11.59
C GLU A 582 -8.68 1.73 -11.20
N ASN A 583 -7.44 1.48 -11.66
CA ASN A 583 -6.72 0.23 -11.38
C ASN A 583 -6.28 0.07 -9.92
N THR A 584 -6.03 1.19 -9.22
CA THR A 584 -5.47 1.18 -7.86
C THR A 584 -6.50 1.51 -6.78
N GLY A 585 -7.73 1.88 -7.16
CA GLY A 585 -8.71 2.46 -6.24
C GLY A 585 -8.24 3.80 -5.65
N GLY A 586 -7.48 4.58 -6.42
CA GLY A 586 -6.85 5.84 -5.97
C GLY A 586 -5.66 5.68 -5.00
N GLN A 587 -5.14 4.47 -4.79
CA GLN A 587 -3.97 4.25 -3.92
C GLN A 587 -2.64 4.73 -4.54
N VAL A 588 -2.60 4.91 -5.86
CA VAL A 588 -1.49 5.53 -6.61
C VAL A 588 -2.05 6.65 -7.48
N THR A 589 -1.52 7.86 -7.31
CA THR A 589 -1.82 9.04 -8.12
C THR A 589 -0.72 9.24 -9.15
N TYR A 590 -1.08 9.12 -10.43
CA TYR A 590 -0.25 9.66 -11.51
C TYR A 590 -0.41 11.19 -11.50
N ALA A 591 0.67 11.92 -11.22
CA ALA A 591 0.63 13.38 -11.23
C ALA A 591 0.42 13.93 -12.65
N ALA A 592 -0.01 15.19 -12.75
CA ALA A 592 0.01 15.89 -14.03
C ALA A 592 1.48 16.13 -14.45
N PRO A 593 1.91 15.80 -15.68
CA PRO A 593 3.29 15.96 -16.07
C PRO A 593 3.76 17.42 -16.12
N THR A 594 5.00 17.64 -15.68
CA THR A 594 5.78 18.83 -16.03
C THR A 594 6.31 18.64 -17.44
N TYR A 595 5.68 19.29 -18.42
CA TYR A 595 6.03 19.17 -19.84
C TYR A 595 7.24 20.04 -20.20
N ILE A 596 8.37 19.41 -20.51
CA ILE A 596 9.61 20.07 -20.96
C ILE A 596 9.71 19.97 -22.48
N GLY A 597 9.78 21.11 -23.15
CA GLY A 597 9.90 21.20 -24.61
C GLY A 597 8.67 20.72 -25.41
N CYS A 598 7.55 20.39 -24.80
CA CYS A 598 6.38 19.84 -25.52
C CYS A 598 5.52 20.85 -26.30
N ALA A 599 6.01 22.07 -26.55
CA ALA A 599 5.22 23.10 -27.23
C ALA A 599 5.06 22.78 -28.74
N ASP A 600 3.89 23.06 -29.30
CA ASP A 600 3.56 22.72 -30.69
C ASP A 600 4.55 23.37 -31.68
N GLY A 601 5.30 22.54 -32.41
CA GLY A 601 6.34 22.99 -33.34
C GLY A 601 7.69 23.38 -32.71
N ASN A 602 7.86 23.23 -31.40
CA ASN A 602 9.10 23.57 -30.67
C ASN A 602 9.50 22.45 -29.69
N TRP A 603 9.68 21.24 -30.23
CA TRP A 603 10.21 20.07 -29.50
C TRP A 603 11.73 20.17 -29.30
N LEU A 604 12.26 19.50 -28.27
CA LEU A 604 13.71 19.48 -28.03
C LEU A 604 14.41 18.74 -29.18
N ALA A 605 15.29 19.45 -29.89
CA ALA A 605 16.02 18.89 -31.02
C ALA A 605 17.24 18.08 -30.57
N ALA A 606 17.53 16.99 -31.28
CA ALA A 606 18.78 16.26 -31.11
C ALA A 606 20.03 17.10 -31.47
N PRO A 607 21.20 16.85 -30.84
CA PRO A 607 22.45 17.54 -31.18
C PRO A 607 22.84 17.43 -32.65
N ALA A 608 23.54 18.44 -33.15
CA ALA A 608 24.01 18.50 -34.53
C ALA A 608 24.83 17.25 -34.90
N GLY A 609 24.41 16.55 -35.96
CA GLY A 609 25.00 15.28 -36.40
C GLY A 609 24.35 14.01 -35.82
N ARG A 610 23.35 14.13 -34.94
CA ARG A 610 22.57 13.01 -34.38
C ARG A 610 21.06 13.10 -34.71
N THR A 611 20.73 13.73 -35.84
CA THR A 611 19.36 13.97 -36.28
C THR A 611 18.84 12.90 -37.25
N GLY A 612 17.54 12.96 -37.59
CA GLY A 612 16.89 12.04 -38.51
C GLY A 612 16.80 10.62 -37.95
N THR A 613 17.33 9.65 -38.67
CA THR A 613 17.36 8.22 -38.30
C THR A 613 18.62 7.80 -37.52
N TRP A 614 19.56 8.72 -37.25
CA TRP A 614 20.92 8.40 -36.76
C TRP A 614 20.97 7.44 -35.54
N TYR A 615 20.12 7.62 -34.54
CA TYR A 615 20.08 6.75 -33.36
C TYR A 615 19.62 5.31 -33.68
N TRP A 616 18.73 5.16 -34.65
CA TRP A 616 18.26 3.85 -35.13
C TRP A 616 19.30 3.19 -36.04
N ASP A 617 19.88 3.95 -36.97
CA ASP A 617 20.88 3.45 -37.93
C ASP A 617 22.18 3.01 -37.25
N THR A 618 22.49 3.58 -36.07
CA THR A 618 23.69 3.26 -35.28
C THR A 618 23.42 2.46 -34.00
N GLY A 619 22.15 2.26 -33.62
CA GLY A 619 21.74 1.60 -32.37
C GLY A 619 22.03 2.38 -31.07
N ASN A 620 22.49 3.64 -31.15
CA ASN A 620 22.93 4.44 -29.99
C ASN A 620 21.78 5.05 -29.17
N PHE A 621 20.75 4.27 -28.84
CA PHE A 621 19.65 4.71 -27.98
C PHE A 621 20.09 5.18 -26.57
N PRO A 622 21.12 4.59 -25.91
CA PRO A 622 21.64 5.14 -24.65
C PRO A 622 22.12 6.59 -24.74
N LEU A 623 22.74 6.96 -25.86
CA LEU A 623 23.23 8.32 -26.10
C LEU A 623 22.07 9.29 -26.44
N MET A 624 21.02 8.79 -27.09
CA MET A 624 19.79 9.54 -27.35
C MET A 624 19.07 9.91 -26.03
N TRP A 625 19.00 9.01 -25.05
CA TRP A 625 18.41 9.30 -23.75
C TRP A 625 19.25 10.35 -22.99
N GLN A 626 20.58 10.23 -23.03
CA GLN A 626 21.50 11.25 -22.48
C GLN A 626 21.29 12.62 -23.14
N ASP A 627 21.22 12.67 -24.47
CA ASP A 627 21.02 13.92 -25.22
C ASP A 627 19.67 14.57 -24.91
N ALA A 628 18.60 13.79 -24.71
CA ALA A 628 17.30 14.29 -24.32
C ALA A 628 17.27 14.82 -22.87
N LEU A 629 17.91 14.12 -21.92
CA LEU A 629 18.03 14.58 -20.54
C LEU A 629 18.85 15.87 -20.44
N THR A 630 20.00 15.93 -21.12
CA THR A 630 20.85 17.14 -21.18
C THR A 630 20.21 18.29 -21.97
N ALA A 631 19.32 18.02 -22.92
CA ALA A 631 18.51 19.06 -23.56
C ALA A 631 17.38 19.60 -22.64
N ALA A 632 16.94 18.81 -21.67
CA ALA A 632 15.93 19.20 -20.68
C ALA A 632 16.53 19.91 -19.44
N ASP A 633 17.79 19.63 -19.09
CA ASP A 633 18.56 20.20 -17.96
C ASP A 633 18.43 21.74 -17.79
N PRO A 634 18.42 22.58 -18.85
CA PRO A 634 18.24 24.03 -18.69
C PRO A 634 16.84 24.46 -18.23
N TYR A 635 15.88 23.53 -18.11
CA TYR A 635 14.47 23.78 -17.81
C TYR A 635 13.97 23.07 -16.55
N ILE A 636 14.76 22.18 -15.94
CA ILE A 636 14.37 21.42 -14.75
C ILE A 636 15.57 21.14 -13.84
N ASP A 637 15.41 21.38 -12.54
CA ASP A 637 16.37 20.99 -11.50
C ASP A 637 16.17 19.49 -11.22
N TYR A 638 17.11 18.66 -11.68
CA TYR A 638 17.07 17.22 -11.47
C TYR A 638 17.47 16.85 -10.04
N ARG A 639 18.30 17.66 -9.36
CA ARG A 639 18.60 17.46 -7.92
C ARG A 639 17.36 17.66 -7.05
N ALA A 640 16.40 18.47 -7.47
CA ALA A 640 15.10 18.59 -6.80
C ALA A 640 14.19 17.36 -6.98
N LEU A 641 14.52 16.46 -7.91
CA LEU A 641 13.85 15.17 -8.12
C LEU A 641 14.62 14.00 -7.48
N ASP A 642 15.94 14.10 -7.33
CA ASP A 642 16.74 13.23 -6.46
C ASP A 642 16.45 13.55 -4.99
N LEU A 643 15.32 13.07 -4.48
CA LEU A 643 14.85 13.35 -3.12
C LEU A 643 15.81 12.84 -2.02
N ASN A 644 16.75 11.94 -2.35
CA ASN A 644 17.62 11.26 -1.39
C ASN A 644 19.10 11.66 -1.46
N GLY A 645 19.56 12.19 -2.60
CA GLY A 645 20.92 12.67 -2.80
C GLY A 645 21.94 11.57 -3.10
N ASP A 646 21.51 10.41 -3.62
CA ASP A 646 22.43 9.35 -4.11
C ASP A 646 22.76 9.48 -5.61
N HIS A 647 22.24 10.53 -6.26
CA HIS A 647 22.31 10.79 -7.70
C HIS A 647 21.62 9.71 -8.55
N VAL A 648 20.59 9.04 -8.02
CA VAL A 648 19.75 8.08 -8.75
C VAL A 648 18.28 8.47 -8.66
N ILE A 649 17.75 9.07 -9.73
CA ILE A 649 16.32 9.36 -9.86
C ILE A 649 15.62 8.07 -10.29
N SER A 650 14.85 7.48 -9.38
CA SER A 650 14.11 6.23 -9.61
C SER A 650 12.60 6.41 -9.56
N GLY A 651 11.85 5.36 -9.93
CA GLY A 651 10.38 5.35 -9.90
C GLY A 651 9.72 5.49 -8.52
N ASP A 652 10.50 5.47 -7.43
CA ASP A 652 10.01 5.83 -6.10
C ASP A 652 10.10 7.36 -5.82
N GLU A 653 10.80 8.13 -6.68
CA GLU A 653 10.99 9.59 -6.57
C GLU A 653 10.36 10.40 -7.70
N ALA A 654 10.55 10.00 -8.96
CA ALA A 654 9.98 10.67 -10.14
C ALA A 654 9.71 9.70 -11.28
N VAL A 655 8.76 10.04 -12.15
CA VAL A 655 8.60 9.41 -13.47
C VAL A 655 9.16 10.36 -14.51
N ILE A 656 10.27 9.99 -15.13
CA ILE A 656 10.85 10.72 -16.26
C ILE A 656 10.42 10.03 -17.56
N GLU A 657 9.70 10.74 -18.42
CA GLU A 657 9.25 10.26 -19.72
C GLU A 657 10.09 10.94 -20.81
N ILE A 658 10.63 10.19 -21.76
CA ILE A 658 11.18 10.73 -23.01
C ILE A 658 10.18 10.40 -24.12
N ILE A 659 9.35 11.40 -24.47
CA ILE A 659 8.32 11.28 -25.50
C ILE A 659 8.91 11.62 -26.86
N ARG A 660 8.69 10.75 -27.85
CA ARG A 660 9.25 10.84 -29.22
C ARG A 660 8.18 10.59 -30.29
N PRO A 661 8.23 11.25 -31.45
CA PRO A 661 7.27 11.05 -32.53
C PRO A 661 7.45 9.68 -33.21
N GLN A 662 6.33 9.01 -33.48
CA GLN A 662 6.26 7.74 -34.21
C GLN A 662 4.88 7.60 -34.85
N ASN A 663 4.68 6.60 -35.72
CA ASN A 663 3.37 6.34 -36.34
C ASN A 663 2.58 5.24 -35.61
N GLU A 664 3.29 4.22 -35.10
CA GLU A 664 2.77 3.13 -34.28
C GLU A 664 3.31 3.28 -32.84
N PRO A 665 2.48 3.21 -31.79
CA PRO A 665 2.95 3.32 -30.41
C PRO A 665 3.89 2.18 -30.02
N TYR A 666 5.00 2.51 -29.36
CA TYR A 666 5.97 1.57 -28.81
C TYR A 666 6.69 2.23 -27.63
N GLY A 667 7.12 1.47 -26.63
CA GLY A 667 7.85 2.04 -25.50
C GLY A 667 8.63 0.97 -24.76
N THR A 668 9.52 1.43 -23.88
CA THR A 668 10.29 0.57 -22.96
C THR A 668 10.80 1.35 -21.74
N LEU A 669 10.75 0.76 -20.55
CA LEU A 669 11.53 1.19 -19.38
C LEU A 669 13.04 1.07 -19.65
N ARG A 670 13.78 2.14 -19.34
CA ARG A 670 15.24 2.27 -19.54
C ARG A 670 15.90 2.99 -18.37
N GLY A 671 17.23 2.95 -18.36
CA GLY A 671 18.06 3.75 -17.46
C GLY A 671 19.14 4.47 -18.27
N ALA A 672 19.42 5.73 -17.92
CA ALA A 672 20.48 6.53 -18.53
C ALA A 672 21.26 7.30 -17.46
N THR A 673 22.58 7.45 -17.64
CA THR A 673 23.42 8.30 -16.79
C THR A 673 23.94 9.47 -17.60
N ALA A 674 23.68 10.69 -17.16
CA ALA A 674 24.08 11.94 -17.82
C ALA A 674 24.70 12.92 -16.81
N THR A 675 25.32 13.99 -17.31
CA THR A 675 25.69 15.11 -16.44
C THR A 675 24.51 16.08 -16.38
N LEU A 676 23.81 16.12 -15.24
CA LEU A 676 22.60 16.90 -14.98
C LEU A 676 22.83 17.78 -13.74
N ASP A 677 22.44 19.05 -13.81
CA ASP A 677 22.85 20.11 -12.86
C ASP A 677 24.38 20.16 -12.61
N GLY A 678 25.21 19.67 -13.55
CA GLY A 678 26.65 19.52 -13.36
C GLY A 678 27.09 18.35 -12.45
N VAL A 679 26.22 17.39 -12.18
CA VAL A 679 26.49 16.16 -11.41
C VAL A 679 26.23 14.93 -12.29
N SER A 680 26.95 13.83 -12.08
CA SER A 680 26.71 12.57 -12.80
C SER A 680 25.51 11.83 -12.22
N THR A 681 24.31 12.08 -12.76
CA THR A 681 23.04 11.55 -12.28
C THR A 681 22.56 10.38 -13.14
N SER A 682 22.13 9.29 -12.51
CA SER A 682 21.44 8.18 -13.15
C SER A 682 19.92 8.39 -13.06
N VAL A 683 19.21 8.04 -14.12
CA VAL A 683 17.76 8.27 -14.25
C VAL A 683 17.10 7.02 -14.80
N ASP A 684 16.17 6.43 -14.05
CA ASP A 684 15.21 5.46 -14.58
C ASP A 684 14.11 6.21 -15.33
N LEU A 685 13.82 5.81 -16.58
CA LEU A 685 12.97 6.59 -17.48
C LEU A 685 12.11 5.73 -18.41
N LEU A 686 10.96 6.26 -18.79
CA LEU A 686 10.05 5.68 -19.79
C LEU A 686 10.43 6.22 -21.16
N ASP A 687 10.98 5.38 -22.03
CA ASP A 687 11.25 5.76 -23.42
C ASP A 687 9.99 5.49 -24.27
N LEU A 688 9.26 6.56 -24.62
CA LEU A 688 7.91 6.50 -25.18
C LEU A 688 7.86 7.02 -26.62
N TYR A 689 7.55 6.14 -27.57
CA TYR A 689 7.21 6.50 -28.93
C TYR A 689 5.68 6.64 -29.03
N LEU A 690 5.17 7.87 -29.16
CA LEU A 690 3.73 8.13 -29.20
C LEU A 690 3.28 8.58 -30.60
N SER A 691 2.11 8.08 -31.01
CA SER A 691 1.52 8.43 -32.30
C SER A 691 0.72 9.73 -32.24
N SER A 692 0.86 10.59 -33.25
CA SER A 692 0.16 11.87 -33.36
C SER A 692 -1.29 11.74 -33.85
N ALA A 693 -1.78 10.53 -34.14
CA ALA A 693 -3.15 10.31 -34.60
C ALA A 693 -4.16 10.46 -33.43
N VAL A 694 -5.10 11.37 -33.60
CA VAL A 694 -6.02 11.81 -32.52
C VAL A 694 -7.28 10.97 -32.38
N ASP A 695 -7.40 9.85 -33.10
CA ASP A 695 -8.56 8.97 -33.00
C ASP A 695 -8.60 8.19 -31.67
N THR A 696 -9.80 7.74 -31.29
CA THR A 696 -10.03 7.08 -30.00
C THR A 696 -9.29 5.75 -29.85
N SER A 697 -9.01 5.03 -30.94
CA SER A 697 -8.23 3.78 -30.88
C SER A 697 -6.76 4.09 -30.64
N THR A 698 -6.14 4.95 -31.45
CA THR A 698 -4.73 5.31 -31.27
C THR A 698 -4.47 6.01 -29.94
N ARG A 699 -5.40 6.85 -29.47
CA ARG A 699 -5.34 7.41 -28.10
C ARG A 699 -5.36 6.31 -27.03
N ALA A 700 -6.22 5.31 -27.15
CA ALA A 700 -6.23 4.18 -26.22
C ALA A 700 -4.94 3.34 -26.27
N TRP A 701 -4.29 3.23 -27.43
CA TRP A 701 -2.99 2.55 -27.58
C TRP A 701 -1.88 3.33 -26.88
N ASN A 702 -1.73 4.64 -27.17
CA ASN A 702 -0.77 5.52 -26.52
C ASN A 702 -0.95 5.53 -24.98
N VAL A 703 -2.19 5.63 -24.49
CA VAL A 703 -2.50 5.66 -23.04
C VAL A 703 -2.21 4.33 -22.37
N GLY A 704 -2.54 3.21 -23.01
CA GLY A 704 -2.22 1.89 -22.49
C GLY A 704 -0.73 1.63 -22.44
N LEU A 705 0.02 2.13 -23.42
CA LEU A 705 1.48 2.09 -23.42
C LEU A 705 2.07 2.92 -22.26
N ILE A 706 1.62 4.17 -22.06
CA ILE A 706 2.06 4.98 -20.91
C ILE A 706 1.79 4.21 -19.60
N ALA A 707 0.61 3.61 -19.44
CA ALA A 707 0.27 2.80 -18.27
C ALA A 707 1.12 1.52 -18.13
N HIS A 708 1.51 0.86 -19.22
CA HIS A 708 2.38 -0.31 -19.24
C HIS A 708 3.79 0.04 -18.72
N GLU A 709 4.44 1.03 -19.34
CA GLU A 709 5.79 1.44 -18.98
C GLU A 709 5.85 2.04 -17.57
N ALA A 710 4.87 2.89 -17.23
CA ALA A 710 4.76 3.43 -15.87
C ALA A 710 4.49 2.35 -14.82
N SER A 711 3.84 1.24 -15.17
CA SER A 711 3.64 0.11 -14.23
C SER A 711 4.95 -0.61 -13.92
N HIS A 712 5.88 -0.74 -14.88
CA HIS A 712 7.21 -1.27 -14.58
C HIS A 712 7.94 -0.35 -13.58
N LEU A 713 7.92 0.97 -13.82
CA LEU A 713 8.68 1.94 -13.02
C LEU A 713 8.07 2.20 -11.63
N LEU A 714 6.77 2.53 -11.56
CA LEU A 714 6.08 2.89 -10.31
C LEU A 714 5.72 1.66 -9.46
N LEU A 715 5.39 0.54 -10.10
CA LEU A 715 4.78 -0.61 -9.42
C LEU A 715 5.70 -1.84 -9.39
N GLY A 716 6.66 -1.93 -10.32
CA GLY A 716 7.55 -3.09 -10.43
C GLY A 716 6.92 -4.29 -11.14
N THR A 717 5.92 -4.07 -12.00
CA THR A 717 5.28 -5.14 -12.80
C THR A 717 6.26 -5.81 -13.77
N ALA A 718 5.98 -7.07 -14.13
CA ALA A 718 6.72 -7.78 -15.16
C ALA A 718 5.90 -7.92 -16.45
N ASP A 719 6.60 -8.03 -17.57
CA ASP A 719 6.03 -8.43 -18.86
C ASP A 719 5.27 -9.76 -18.77
N MET A 720 4.22 -9.87 -19.58
CA MET A 720 3.45 -11.10 -19.74
C MET A 720 3.32 -11.53 -21.20
N TYR A 721 3.64 -10.66 -22.17
CA TYR A 721 3.52 -10.96 -23.59
C TYR A 721 4.49 -12.06 -24.05
N TRP A 722 3.93 -13.13 -24.63
CA TRP A 722 4.68 -14.17 -25.36
C TRP A 722 3.76 -14.92 -26.32
N GLY A 723 4.29 -15.92 -27.03
CA GLY A 723 3.53 -16.84 -27.88
C GLY A 723 2.83 -18.00 -27.14
N THR A 724 2.47 -17.85 -25.86
CA THR A 724 1.89 -18.96 -25.07
C THR A 724 0.37 -19.07 -25.20
N THR A 725 -0.17 -20.27 -24.98
CA THR A 725 -1.62 -20.51 -25.08
C THR A 725 -2.44 -20.01 -23.89
N THR A 726 -1.78 -19.65 -22.78
CA THR A 726 -2.42 -19.17 -21.53
C THR A 726 -1.97 -17.75 -21.16
N ARG A 727 -1.53 -16.97 -22.15
CA ARG A 727 -1.14 -15.57 -21.96
C ARG A 727 -2.37 -14.70 -21.65
N PRO A 728 -2.26 -13.62 -20.86
CA PRO A 728 -3.40 -12.73 -20.57
C PRO A 728 -4.09 -12.11 -21.78
N GLY A 729 -3.33 -11.77 -22.84
CA GLY A 729 -3.75 -10.81 -23.85
C GLY A 729 -4.31 -9.52 -23.22
N ARG A 730 -5.34 -8.95 -23.85
CA ARG A 730 -6.12 -7.78 -23.40
C ARG A 730 -6.76 -7.84 -22.00
N TYR A 731 -6.52 -8.87 -21.20
CA TYR A 731 -6.95 -8.94 -19.81
C TYR A 731 -5.85 -8.49 -18.82
N SER A 732 -4.61 -8.28 -19.29
CA SER A 732 -3.60 -7.49 -18.56
C SER A 732 -2.93 -6.50 -19.50
N VAL A 733 -2.77 -5.25 -19.05
CA VAL A 733 -1.99 -4.24 -19.78
C VAL A 733 -0.55 -4.72 -20.01
N MET A 734 -0.02 -5.61 -19.17
CA MET A 734 1.34 -6.14 -19.25
C MET A 734 1.53 -7.24 -20.34
N ASP A 735 0.47 -7.66 -21.03
CA ASP A 735 0.55 -8.45 -22.27
C ASP A 735 0.13 -7.60 -23.47
N ASP A 736 -1.08 -7.02 -23.43
CA ASP A 736 -1.65 -6.25 -24.54
C ASP A 736 -2.06 -4.84 -24.09
N HIS A 737 -1.11 -3.91 -24.20
CA HIS A 737 -1.34 -2.50 -23.89
C HIS A 737 -2.24 -1.80 -24.91
N THR A 738 -2.56 -2.39 -26.08
CA THR A 738 -3.33 -1.72 -27.16
C THR A 738 -4.78 -1.40 -26.78
N ARG A 739 -5.25 -1.86 -25.63
CA ARG A 739 -6.56 -1.49 -25.09
C ARG A 739 -6.50 -0.63 -23.85
N ALA A 740 -5.34 -0.38 -23.25
CA ALA A 740 -5.26 0.19 -21.89
C ALA A 740 -6.18 -0.57 -20.90
N SER A 741 -6.26 -1.90 -21.01
CA SER A 741 -7.04 -2.75 -20.10
C SER A 741 -6.51 -2.63 -18.67
N HIS A 742 -7.22 -3.17 -17.67
CA HIS A 742 -6.63 -3.26 -16.34
C HIS A 742 -5.38 -4.15 -16.29
N LEU A 743 -4.63 -4.02 -15.19
CA LEU A 743 -3.75 -5.08 -14.70
C LEU A 743 -4.54 -6.39 -14.46
N ASP A 744 -3.84 -7.51 -14.57
CA ASP A 744 -4.27 -8.79 -14.01
C ASP A 744 -4.38 -8.72 -12.47
N PRO A 745 -5.13 -9.65 -11.85
CA PRO A 745 -5.37 -9.60 -10.43
C PRO A 745 -4.17 -10.08 -9.60
N PHE A 746 -3.13 -10.68 -10.19
CA PHE A 746 -1.91 -11.02 -9.45
C PHE A 746 -1.10 -9.75 -9.15
N HIS A 747 -0.85 -8.92 -10.17
CA HIS A 747 -0.25 -7.60 -9.97
C HIS A 747 -1.10 -6.77 -9.00
N LYS A 748 -2.42 -6.66 -9.21
CA LYS A 748 -3.31 -5.94 -8.26
C LYS A 748 -3.24 -6.49 -6.83
N LEU A 749 -3.18 -7.81 -6.64
CA LEU A 749 -3.11 -8.46 -5.32
C LEU A 749 -1.80 -8.13 -4.60
N LYS A 750 -0.66 -8.29 -5.27
CA LYS A 750 0.67 -8.05 -4.71
C LYS A 750 0.97 -6.57 -4.46
N LEU A 751 0.27 -5.68 -5.15
CA LEU A 751 0.30 -4.23 -4.94
C LEU A 751 -0.71 -3.73 -3.89
N GLY A 752 -1.57 -4.62 -3.35
CA GLY A 752 -2.58 -4.27 -2.36
C GLY A 752 -3.76 -3.49 -2.95
N PHE A 753 -4.00 -3.58 -4.26
CA PHE A 753 -5.10 -2.88 -4.93
C PHE A 753 -6.44 -3.61 -4.74
N VAL A 754 -6.45 -4.94 -4.86
CA VAL A 754 -7.65 -5.77 -4.65
C VAL A 754 -7.68 -6.46 -3.28
N THR A 755 -8.90 -6.64 -2.76
CA THR A 755 -9.23 -7.35 -1.52
C THR A 755 -9.56 -8.81 -1.83
N PRO A 756 -8.74 -9.77 -1.38
CA PRO A 756 -8.99 -11.19 -1.61
C PRO A 756 -9.96 -11.80 -0.59
N ASN A 757 -11.12 -12.25 -1.07
CA ASN A 757 -11.86 -13.35 -0.47
C ASN A 757 -11.14 -14.67 -0.78
N VAL A 758 -11.19 -15.69 0.09
CA VAL A 758 -10.36 -16.91 -0.07
C VAL A 758 -11.10 -18.19 0.30
N VAL A 759 -10.92 -19.21 -0.54
CA VAL A 759 -11.57 -20.53 -0.47
C VAL A 759 -10.51 -21.63 -0.34
N GLU A 760 -10.52 -22.35 0.80
CA GLU A 760 -9.72 -23.57 1.04
C GLU A 760 -10.37 -24.77 0.32
N ILE A 761 -9.91 -25.10 -0.88
CA ILE A 761 -10.60 -26.04 -1.79
C ILE A 761 -10.71 -27.46 -1.23
N ASN A 762 -9.75 -27.86 -0.38
CA ASN A 762 -9.66 -29.16 0.27
C ASN A 762 -10.92 -29.47 1.09
N LYS A 763 -11.38 -28.46 1.84
CA LYS A 763 -12.52 -28.51 2.76
C LYS A 763 -13.81 -28.01 2.14
N TRP A 764 -13.72 -27.35 0.98
CA TRP A 764 -14.87 -26.78 0.29
C TRP A 764 -15.92 -27.84 -0.06
N THR A 765 -17.18 -27.46 0.12
CA THR A 765 -18.38 -28.14 -0.36
C THR A 765 -19.01 -27.28 -1.45
N THR A 766 -19.56 -27.90 -2.51
CA THR A 766 -20.15 -27.18 -3.65
C THR A 766 -21.07 -26.04 -3.21
N ALA A 767 -20.69 -24.81 -3.54
CA ALA A 767 -21.36 -23.58 -3.13
C ALA A 767 -21.08 -22.44 -4.11
N THR A 768 -21.90 -21.39 -4.04
CA THR A 768 -21.82 -20.23 -4.93
C THR A 768 -21.26 -19.01 -4.19
N VAL A 769 -20.22 -18.38 -4.75
CA VAL A 769 -19.75 -17.05 -4.34
C VAL A 769 -20.31 -15.99 -5.29
N SER A 770 -20.43 -14.75 -4.84
CA SER A 770 -20.76 -13.60 -5.71
C SER A 770 -19.49 -12.81 -6.00
N LEU A 771 -19.17 -12.59 -7.27
CA LEU A 771 -18.01 -11.79 -7.68
C LEU A 771 -18.48 -10.46 -8.25
N ASN A 772 -18.25 -9.39 -7.49
CA ASN A 772 -18.48 -8.03 -7.95
C ASN A 772 -17.45 -7.64 -9.03
N ALA A 773 -17.80 -6.77 -9.97
CA ALA A 773 -16.91 -6.30 -11.02
C ALA A 773 -15.67 -5.64 -10.39
N VAL A 774 -14.47 -6.07 -10.79
CA VAL A 774 -13.22 -5.71 -10.10
C VAL A 774 -12.95 -4.19 -10.13
N GLU A 775 -13.41 -3.52 -11.19
CA GLU A 775 -13.31 -2.08 -11.40
C GLU A 775 -13.93 -1.22 -10.28
N SER A 776 -15.07 -1.65 -9.73
CA SER A 776 -15.85 -0.89 -8.75
C SER A 776 -15.78 -1.47 -7.34
N SER A 777 -15.58 -2.78 -7.21
CA SER A 777 -15.44 -3.46 -5.91
C SER A 777 -14.00 -3.51 -5.40
N GLN A 778 -13.02 -3.56 -6.31
CA GLN A 778 -11.66 -3.98 -6.03
C GLN A 778 -11.63 -5.34 -5.29
N GLU A 779 -12.52 -6.27 -5.61
CA GLU A 779 -12.58 -7.61 -4.98
C GLU A 779 -12.15 -8.73 -5.95
N ILE A 780 -11.50 -9.76 -5.39
CA ILE A 780 -11.19 -11.02 -6.08
C ILE A 780 -11.48 -12.21 -5.16
N THR A 781 -11.63 -13.42 -5.72
CA THR A 781 -11.67 -14.66 -4.92
C THR A 781 -10.51 -15.58 -5.27
N ILE A 782 -9.67 -15.91 -4.29
CA ILE A 782 -8.57 -16.88 -4.43
C ILE A 782 -9.09 -18.29 -4.09
N LEU A 783 -8.79 -19.26 -4.94
CA LEU A 783 -9.00 -20.68 -4.66
C LEU A 783 -7.62 -21.31 -4.40
N TYR A 784 -7.37 -21.81 -3.19
CA TYR A 784 -6.06 -22.33 -2.81
C TYR A 784 -6.14 -23.67 -2.07
N ASP A 785 -5.03 -24.41 -2.11
CA ASP A 785 -4.79 -25.62 -1.34
C ASP A 785 -3.64 -25.37 -0.35
N PRO A 786 -3.85 -25.49 0.97
CA PRO A 786 -2.78 -25.37 1.98
C PRO A 786 -1.57 -26.29 1.77
N ALA A 787 -1.71 -27.42 1.05
CA ALA A 787 -0.60 -28.28 0.67
C ALA A 787 0.28 -27.66 -0.44
N ARG A 788 -0.26 -26.73 -1.24
CA ARG A 788 0.48 -25.89 -2.20
C ARG A 788 0.76 -24.47 -1.67
N ALA A 789 0.27 -24.12 -0.49
CA ALA A 789 0.66 -22.90 0.25
C ALA A 789 0.40 -21.60 -0.55
N ASP A 790 1.34 -20.65 -0.53
CA ASP A 790 1.43 -19.50 -1.43
C ASP A 790 2.15 -19.80 -2.76
N LYS A 791 2.59 -21.05 -2.98
CA LYS A 791 3.36 -21.43 -4.18
C LYS A 791 2.51 -21.54 -5.44
N GLU A 792 1.26 -22.01 -5.31
CA GLU A 792 0.37 -22.25 -6.44
C GLU A 792 -1.11 -22.17 -6.02
N TYR A 793 -1.91 -21.40 -6.76
CA TYR A 793 -3.34 -21.17 -6.50
C TYR A 793 -4.05 -20.60 -7.74
N PHE A 794 -5.36 -20.35 -7.64
CA PHE A 794 -6.15 -19.72 -8.70
C PHE A 794 -6.78 -18.42 -8.21
N ILE A 795 -7.00 -17.45 -9.11
CA ILE A 795 -7.79 -16.25 -8.83
C ILE A 795 -9.00 -16.21 -9.77
N LEU A 796 -10.17 -15.91 -9.20
CA LEU A 796 -11.38 -15.56 -9.92
C LEU A 796 -11.59 -14.04 -9.85
N GLU A 797 -11.77 -13.41 -11.00
CA GLU A 797 -11.95 -11.97 -11.16
C GLU A 797 -13.11 -11.70 -12.12
N ASN A 798 -14.08 -10.88 -11.73
CA ASN A 798 -15.18 -10.49 -12.62
C ASN A 798 -14.75 -9.29 -13.47
N ARG A 799 -14.63 -9.52 -14.78
CA ARG A 799 -14.27 -8.53 -15.82
C ARG A 799 -15.47 -8.19 -16.71
N SER A 800 -16.69 -8.45 -16.22
CA SER A 800 -17.92 -7.95 -16.86
C SER A 800 -18.00 -6.44 -16.65
N PRO A 801 -18.01 -5.61 -17.71
CA PRO A 801 -18.04 -4.16 -17.54
C PRO A 801 -19.33 -3.74 -16.81
N SER A 802 -19.21 -2.80 -15.87
CA SER A 802 -20.37 -2.31 -15.12
C SER A 802 -21.39 -1.66 -16.05
N THR A 803 -22.68 -1.88 -15.77
CA THR A 803 -23.80 -1.47 -16.64
C THR A 803 -24.14 0.02 -16.54
N GLY A 804 -23.14 0.88 -16.30
CA GLY A 804 -23.30 2.30 -15.96
C GLY A 804 -23.04 3.29 -17.11
N GLY A 805 -22.62 2.83 -18.29
CA GLY A 805 -22.41 3.69 -19.48
C GLY A 805 -21.13 4.54 -19.47
N ALA A 806 -20.48 4.72 -18.32
CA ALA A 806 -19.11 5.23 -18.26
C ALA A 806 -18.12 4.22 -18.90
N LEU A 807 -17.18 4.71 -19.71
CA LEU A 807 -16.16 3.88 -20.33
C LEU A 807 -15.05 3.54 -19.33
N ASN A 808 -15.29 2.51 -18.51
CA ASN A 808 -14.23 1.84 -17.74
C ASN A 808 -13.07 1.40 -18.66
N TYR A 809 -11.93 1.01 -18.09
CA TYR A 809 -10.76 0.62 -18.89
C TYR A 809 -10.87 -0.80 -19.50
N ASP A 810 -11.79 -1.63 -19.02
CA ASP A 810 -12.00 -2.99 -19.55
C ASP A 810 -13.07 -3.10 -20.66
N ALA A 811 -13.70 -2.01 -21.11
CA ALA A 811 -14.80 -2.03 -22.11
C ALA A 811 -14.47 -2.66 -23.49
N PHE A 812 -13.22 -3.07 -23.73
CA PHE A 812 -12.78 -3.80 -24.93
C PHE A 812 -12.41 -5.28 -24.67
N VAL A 813 -12.53 -5.78 -23.44
CA VAL A 813 -12.41 -7.21 -23.13
C VAL A 813 -13.75 -7.91 -23.34
N ASN A 814 -13.76 -9.21 -23.64
CA ASN A 814 -15.01 -9.96 -23.58
C ASN A 814 -15.29 -10.24 -22.10
N GLY A 815 -16.31 -9.58 -21.55
CA GLY A 815 -16.64 -9.68 -20.13
C GLY A 815 -17.05 -11.08 -19.68
N GLY A 816 -17.01 -11.29 -18.36
CA GLY A 816 -17.27 -12.58 -17.71
C GLY A 816 -16.32 -12.79 -16.53
N ILE A 817 -16.19 -14.04 -16.08
CA ILE A 817 -15.26 -14.41 -15.01
C ILE A 817 -13.93 -14.85 -15.60
N ALA A 818 -12.90 -14.04 -15.44
CA ALA A 818 -11.53 -14.43 -15.76
C ALA A 818 -11.03 -15.40 -14.68
N VAL A 819 -10.53 -16.56 -15.13
CA VAL A 819 -9.98 -17.61 -14.28
C VAL A 819 -8.48 -17.67 -14.49
N TRP A 820 -7.75 -17.21 -13.48
CA TRP A 820 -6.30 -17.11 -13.48
C TRP A 820 -5.68 -18.26 -12.69
N HIS A 821 -4.55 -18.77 -13.15
CA HIS A 821 -3.70 -19.75 -12.44
C HIS A 821 -2.37 -19.09 -12.14
N ILE A 822 -2.02 -19.09 -10.85
CA ILE A 822 -0.89 -18.39 -10.28
C ILE A 822 0.11 -19.41 -9.74
N ILE A 823 1.38 -19.22 -10.06
CA ILE A 823 2.51 -19.99 -9.56
C ILE A 823 3.57 -18.98 -9.13
N GLU A 824 3.84 -18.87 -7.83
CA GLU A 824 4.89 -18.01 -7.26
C GLU A 824 6.23 -18.75 -7.11
N ASP A 825 6.20 -20.08 -7.01
CA ASP A 825 7.42 -20.90 -6.89
C ASP A 825 8.13 -21.05 -8.24
N THR A 826 9.34 -20.50 -8.33
CA THR A 826 10.12 -20.49 -9.58
C THR A 826 10.60 -21.88 -10.02
N ALA A 827 10.76 -22.85 -9.12
CA ALA A 827 11.05 -24.23 -9.55
C ALA A 827 9.82 -24.84 -10.25
N THR A 828 8.61 -24.61 -9.73
CA THR A 828 7.36 -25.01 -10.39
C THR A 828 7.14 -24.25 -11.71
N GLN A 829 7.46 -22.94 -11.77
CA GLN A 829 7.38 -22.13 -13.00
C GLN A 829 8.28 -22.68 -14.12
N ASP A 830 9.52 -23.05 -13.79
CA ASP A 830 10.51 -23.54 -14.75
C ASP A 830 10.36 -25.04 -15.08
N GLN A 831 9.83 -25.85 -14.16
CA GLN A 831 9.52 -27.27 -14.41
C GLN A 831 8.28 -27.44 -15.31
N PHE A 832 7.28 -26.57 -15.14
CA PHE A 832 5.99 -26.66 -15.85
C PHE A 832 5.63 -25.34 -16.56
N PRO A 833 6.44 -24.85 -17.51
CA PRO A 833 6.16 -23.62 -18.25
C PRO A 833 4.84 -23.74 -19.05
N PRO A 834 4.16 -22.62 -19.35
CA PRO A 834 2.97 -22.64 -20.19
C PRO A 834 3.28 -23.14 -21.61
N SER A 835 2.30 -23.75 -22.28
CA SER A 835 2.48 -24.27 -23.65
C SER A 835 2.85 -23.15 -24.62
N GLY A 836 3.86 -23.37 -25.48
CA GLY A 836 4.52 -22.35 -26.30
C GLY A 836 5.61 -21.54 -25.56
N GLY A 837 5.90 -21.87 -24.31
CA GLY A 837 6.82 -21.15 -23.42
C GLY A 837 8.19 -21.79 -23.19
N SER A 838 8.63 -22.73 -24.04
CA SER A 838 9.94 -23.40 -23.92
C SER A 838 11.13 -22.43 -23.91
N ASP A 839 10.99 -21.33 -24.65
CA ASP A 839 12.07 -20.39 -24.95
C ASP A 839 12.11 -19.22 -23.94
N ILE A 840 11.17 -19.21 -22.97
CA ILE A 840 11.09 -18.21 -21.90
C ILE A 840 12.19 -18.50 -20.88
N GLN A 841 13.00 -17.49 -20.55
CA GLN A 841 14.16 -17.60 -19.67
C GLN A 841 13.79 -18.05 -18.24
N SER A 842 14.71 -18.74 -17.57
CA SER A 842 14.54 -19.12 -16.15
C SER A 842 14.35 -17.87 -15.28
N GLY A 843 13.38 -17.93 -14.36
CA GLY A 843 13.05 -16.80 -13.48
C GLY A 843 12.18 -15.69 -14.09
N ASP A 844 11.80 -15.75 -15.37
CA ASP A 844 10.75 -14.89 -15.95
C ASP A 844 9.37 -15.30 -15.40
N TRP A 845 9.07 -14.79 -14.22
CA TRP A 845 7.87 -15.07 -13.46
C TRP A 845 6.62 -14.42 -14.07
N GLY A 846 6.76 -13.34 -14.84
CA GLY A 846 5.62 -12.66 -15.47
C GLY A 846 5.02 -13.53 -16.58
N ARG A 847 5.87 -14.03 -17.48
CA ARG A 847 5.44 -14.89 -18.60
C ARG A 847 5.16 -16.35 -18.21
N LYS A 848 5.72 -16.85 -17.08
CA LYS A 848 5.51 -18.24 -16.60
C LYS A 848 4.53 -18.38 -15.43
N GLY A 849 4.51 -17.42 -14.51
CA GLY A 849 3.86 -17.55 -13.21
C GLY A 849 2.39 -17.11 -13.18
N VAL A 850 1.95 -16.28 -14.12
CA VAL A 850 0.57 -15.78 -14.18
C VAL A 850 -0.07 -16.19 -15.50
N ARG A 851 -1.12 -17.02 -15.42
CA ARG A 851 -1.73 -17.68 -16.59
C ARG A 851 -3.22 -17.41 -16.63
N LEU A 852 -3.75 -16.94 -17.75
CA LEU A 852 -5.19 -16.89 -18.00
C LEU A 852 -5.63 -18.25 -18.55
N LEU A 853 -6.42 -19.01 -17.78
CA LEU A 853 -6.90 -20.34 -18.20
C LEU A 853 -8.18 -20.26 -19.04
N ALA A 854 -9.12 -19.40 -18.65
CA ALA A 854 -10.39 -19.19 -19.34
C ALA A 854 -11.02 -17.85 -18.95
N VAL A 855 -11.98 -17.41 -19.75
CA VAL A 855 -12.96 -16.38 -19.38
C VAL A 855 -14.35 -16.96 -19.54
N LEU A 856 -15.06 -17.13 -18.43
CA LEU A 856 -16.32 -17.85 -18.36
C LEU A 856 -17.51 -16.89 -18.57
N GLY A 857 -18.26 -17.12 -19.65
CA GLY A 857 -19.60 -16.55 -19.84
C GLY A 857 -20.69 -17.37 -19.12
N SER A 858 -21.96 -16.98 -19.27
CA SER A 858 -23.08 -17.62 -18.59
C SER A 858 -23.18 -19.12 -18.93
N GLY A 859 -23.28 -19.97 -17.90
CA GLY A 859 -23.30 -21.43 -18.02
C GLY A 859 -21.95 -22.06 -18.38
N SER A 860 -20.91 -21.27 -18.66
CA SER A 860 -19.58 -21.78 -18.96
C SER A 860 -18.89 -22.28 -17.69
N SER A 861 -18.13 -23.36 -17.80
CA SER A 861 -17.37 -23.91 -16.68
C SER A 861 -15.97 -24.37 -17.08
N LEU A 862 -15.04 -24.32 -16.11
CA LEU A 862 -13.68 -24.85 -16.22
C LEU A 862 -13.42 -25.79 -15.04
N THR A 863 -12.89 -26.98 -15.32
CA THR A 863 -12.29 -27.84 -14.29
C THR A 863 -10.83 -27.45 -14.13
N LEU A 864 -10.38 -27.17 -12.90
CA LEU A 864 -9.07 -26.56 -12.67
C LEU A 864 -7.95 -27.63 -12.59
N PRO A 865 -6.91 -27.56 -13.45
CA PRO A 865 -5.70 -28.36 -13.31
C PRO A 865 -4.62 -27.59 -12.55
N TRP A 866 -3.77 -28.30 -11.83
CA TRP A 866 -2.49 -27.78 -11.35
C TRP A 866 -1.45 -27.72 -12.49
N ALA A 867 -0.32 -27.06 -12.27
CA ALA A 867 0.77 -26.88 -13.24
C ALA A 867 1.38 -28.21 -13.71
N ASP A 868 1.44 -29.19 -12.82
CA ASP A 868 1.84 -30.58 -13.09
C ASP A 868 0.78 -31.41 -13.84
N GLY A 869 -0.37 -30.82 -14.19
CA GLY A 869 -1.48 -31.46 -14.87
C GLY A 869 -2.40 -32.29 -13.97
N SER A 870 -2.10 -32.44 -12.67
CA SER A 870 -2.98 -33.15 -11.74
C SER A 870 -4.27 -32.36 -11.45
N ALA A 871 -5.36 -33.06 -11.17
CA ALA A 871 -6.66 -32.44 -10.94
C ALA A 871 -6.76 -31.84 -9.53
N THR A 872 -7.35 -30.65 -9.42
CA THR A 872 -7.72 -30.02 -8.13
C THR A 872 -8.93 -30.69 -7.44
N GLY A 873 -9.75 -31.43 -8.19
CA GLY A 873 -11.09 -31.84 -7.75
C GLY A 873 -12.12 -30.69 -7.75
N ILE A 874 -11.82 -29.55 -8.38
CA ILE A 874 -12.68 -28.36 -8.44
C ILE A 874 -13.09 -28.02 -9.88
N ARG A 875 -14.36 -27.64 -10.04
CA ARG A 875 -14.91 -26.99 -11.23
C ARG A 875 -15.52 -25.64 -10.86
N VAL A 876 -15.23 -24.62 -11.65
CA VAL A 876 -15.78 -23.27 -11.52
C VAL A 876 -16.80 -23.06 -12.63
N THR A 877 -18.00 -22.57 -12.30
CA THR A 877 -19.10 -22.31 -13.26
C THR A 877 -19.67 -20.91 -13.04
N ALA A 878 -19.61 -20.05 -14.05
CA ALA A 878 -20.29 -18.74 -14.02
C ALA A 878 -21.79 -18.94 -14.31
N LYS A 879 -22.68 -18.55 -13.38
CA LYS A 879 -24.12 -18.80 -13.49
C LYS A 879 -24.89 -17.68 -14.22
N SER A 880 -24.28 -16.52 -14.44
CA SER A 880 -24.78 -15.42 -15.29
C SER A 880 -23.60 -14.69 -15.96
N SER A 881 -23.87 -13.67 -16.79
CA SER A 881 -22.82 -12.93 -17.53
C SER A 881 -23.11 -11.45 -17.80
N SER A 882 -24.06 -10.84 -17.08
CA SER A 882 -24.60 -9.52 -17.45
C SER A 882 -24.99 -8.67 -16.23
N GLN A 883 -24.21 -8.74 -15.16
CA GLN A 883 -24.49 -8.08 -13.88
C GLN A 883 -23.20 -7.56 -13.24
N ALA A 884 -23.32 -6.46 -12.49
CA ALA A 884 -22.24 -5.90 -11.68
C ALA A 884 -21.74 -6.88 -10.59
N ALA A 885 -22.56 -7.88 -10.23
CA ALA A 885 -22.22 -9.00 -9.38
C ALA A 885 -22.59 -10.31 -10.09
N VAL A 886 -21.63 -11.20 -10.31
CA VAL A 886 -21.85 -12.48 -11.01
C VAL A 886 -21.77 -13.64 -10.02
N PRO A 887 -22.84 -14.46 -9.86
CA PRO A 887 -22.78 -15.69 -9.10
C PRO A 887 -21.92 -16.75 -9.78
N VAL A 888 -20.94 -17.27 -9.05
CA VAL A 888 -20.00 -18.30 -9.49
C VAL A 888 -20.05 -19.49 -8.56
N GLU A 889 -20.47 -20.64 -9.10
CA GLU A 889 -20.44 -21.92 -8.39
C GLU A 889 -19.02 -22.49 -8.42
N ILE A 890 -18.50 -22.81 -7.26
CA ILE A 890 -17.25 -23.55 -7.07
C ILE A 890 -17.70 -24.95 -6.61
N ALA A 891 -17.72 -25.90 -7.53
CA ALA A 891 -18.19 -27.26 -7.32
C ALA A 891 -17.02 -28.23 -7.10
N LYS A 892 -17.22 -29.16 -6.17
CA LYS A 892 -16.34 -30.32 -5.98
C LYS A 892 -16.82 -31.46 -6.88
N ILE A 893 -15.90 -32.11 -7.59
CA ILE A 893 -16.18 -33.13 -8.62
C ILE A 893 -15.55 -34.49 -8.32
#